data_AF-A0A1D2SR45-F1
#
_entry.id   AF-A0A1D2SR45-F1
#
_cell.length_a   1.000
_cell.length_b   1.000
_cell.length_c   1.000
_cell.angle_alpha   90.00
_cell.angle_beta   90.00
_cell.angle_gamma   90.00
#
_symmetry.space_group_name_H-M   'P 1'
#
loop_
_entity.id
_entity.type
_entity.pdbx_description
1 polymer ?
#
loop_
_entity_poly.entity_id
_entity_poly.type
_entity_poly.pdbx_seq_one_letter_code
_entity_poly.pdbx_strand_id
1 'polypeptide(L)'
;MATDAEMADIDLLETKTLHLHELMQETEISLRNSEARLTEANSQRRSDALQIQAARNQLDANNVELARARRHPLGNLGKYVHFKLLAGLSSKNSPFPSRMKKRFQRSAQKRDPKRSLLSLSSPEGMHAAIARRSVSYGGHAKLVASRPHILIVSHDASRTGAPILALNLVQALAERYNVTTLCLRGGELIDSFRAHSVAVWVADSPSGNTPYFSTLLDDMMSDGKFAFAIVNSIESRYILGALRAQGIVSVALLHEFASNTLPKTAFNETFRTADHLVFSTELTLSNALATTGQARTPKLHRVPQGKCEVPRPNQSDEQGEAERERLTKLLRPIDAEPDRFVVIGAGYVHFRKGVDLFIDSARRVLAQPGGERAFFGWIGAGYSPDNDAAYSVYLKDQLERADLSDRVVMIPETSEIEHIYSLSNLFLLSSRLDPLPNVAIDAMMSGLPVMCFDKTSGIADVLSRAGVRDECIAEYLDTAGVADRIVKLMSSPEAYGRVQALSKAYAVHTFDFARYAARIEQLALSERAAVEFRERDVAQIVKSGSLRADFMLPPEAKGMGANEAARFYVFDNWSQETPRRPEPGFHPVLYWKALAEQSEFNGDAYAEFLRRNRPQGPWLTQVIRETDASEAQLGSGALTTALHIHADNSDELSKIVERLHANDRQPDLYVSVTDRGAAEKVRAELKAYRGKVRAIRVVASRGREIGPLLTEFGPELISDYDIIGHVHTNKSEVLTDRSLVDRGAHFLYENMIGGERAGPMIDRIISAFATNEKLGVVYPEDPNVLSWSSNEPITRGLASRLGIQSLPETFFSSVGTMFWIRKEALAPFVKLGLDWDDYPKEPVANDGTLLHALERLFSAVPANLGLSIAVTNITGLTR
;
A
#
# COMPACT_ATOMS: atom_id res chain seq x y z
N MET A 1 12.88 -72.50 -30.34
CA MET A 1 13.04 -72.95 -28.94
C MET A 1 13.81 -71.86 -28.23
N ALA A 2 13.11 -70.90 -27.64
CA ALA A 2 13.73 -70.04 -26.62
C ALA A 2 14.05 -70.95 -25.43
N THR A 3 15.20 -70.75 -24.81
CA THR A 3 15.67 -71.64 -23.74
C THR A 3 14.82 -71.44 -22.48
N ASP A 4 14.62 -72.49 -21.67
CA ASP A 4 13.80 -72.44 -20.44
C ASP A 4 14.22 -71.31 -19.47
N ALA A 5 15.43 -70.77 -19.60
CA ALA A 5 15.92 -69.62 -18.84
C ALA A 5 15.32 -68.28 -19.30
N GLU A 6 15.05 -68.09 -20.59
CA GLU A 6 14.50 -66.83 -21.13
C GLU A 6 13.01 -66.68 -20.81
N MET A 7 12.26 -67.78 -20.73
CA MET A 7 10.86 -67.76 -20.30
C MET A 7 10.70 -67.41 -18.82
N ALA A 8 11.62 -67.87 -17.96
CA ALA A 8 11.60 -67.56 -16.53
C ALA A 8 11.89 -66.08 -16.24
N ASP A 9 12.77 -65.44 -17.02
CA ASP A 9 13.06 -64.00 -16.89
C ASP A 9 11.91 -63.12 -17.38
N ILE A 10 11.16 -63.55 -18.41
CA ILE A 10 9.97 -62.84 -18.90
C ILE A 10 8.84 -62.90 -17.86
N ASP A 11 8.56 -64.07 -17.28
CA ASP A 11 7.57 -64.21 -16.20
C ASP A 11 7.93 -63.36 -14.98
N LEU A 12 9.22 -63.28 -14.63
CA LEU A 12 9.70 -62.45 -13.52
C LEU A 12 9.54 -60.94 -13.81
N LEU A 13 9.76 -60.52 -15.07
CA LEU A 13 9.56 -59.14 -15.53
C LEU A 13 8.07 -58.76 -15.55
N GLU A 14 7.19 -59.64 -16.02
CA GLU A 14 5.75 -59.40 -16.00
C GLU A 14 5.22 -59.31 -14.56
N THR A 15 5.68 -60.20 -13.67
CA THR A 15 5.29 -60.19 -12.25
C THR A 15 5.76 -58.90 -11.55
N LYS A 16 7.00 -58.44 -11.82
CA LYS A 16 7.52 -57.17 -11.29
C LYS A 16 6.78 -55.96 -11.85
N THR A 17 6.38 -55.99 -13.11
CA THR A 17 5.64 -54.91 -13.76
C THR A 17 4.23 -54.79 -13.19
N LEU A 18 3.56 -55.93 -12.95
CA LEU A 18 2.26 -55.97 -12.29
C LEU A 18 2.32 -55.40 -10.87
N HIS A 19 3.34 -55.81 -10.11
CA HIS A 19 3.57 -55.32 -8.74
C HIS A 19 3.86 -53.81 -8.71
N LEU A 20 4.62 -53.29 -9.69
CA LEU A 20 4.88 -51.85 -9.82
C LEU A 20 3.59 -51.07 -10.11
N HIS A 21 2.71 -51.64 -10.94
CA HIS A 21 1.43 -51.03 -11.30
C HIS A 21 0.47 -50.97 -10.10
N GLU A 22 0.42 -52.02 -9.29
CA GLU A 22 -0.33 -52.04 -8.03
C GLU A 22 0.22 -51.00 -7.04
N LEU A 23 1.54 -50.90 -6.90
CA LEU A 23 2.17 -49.91 -6.02
C LEU A 23 1.88 -48.47 -6.48
N MET A 24 1.88 -48.22 -7.79
CA MET A 24 1.53 -46.91 -8.34
C MET A 24 0.07 -46.55 -8.07
N GLN A 25 -0.86 -47.51 -8.23
CA GLN A 25 -2.27 -47.29 -7.91
C GLN A 25 -2.50 -47.03 -6.42
N GLU A 26 -1.83 -47.78 -5.53
CA GLU A 26 -1.90 -47.55 -4.08
C GLU A 26 -1.34 -46.17 -3.71
N THR A 27 -0.25 -45.75 -4.36
CA THR A 27 0.37 -44.44 -4.13
C THR A 27 -0.53 -43.31 -4.63
N GLU A 28 -1.17 -43.46 -5.79
CA GLU A 28 -2.10 -42.46 -6.35
C GLU A 28 -3.36 -42.32 -5.46
N ILE A 29 -3.89 -43.44 -4.96
CA ILE A 29 -5.00 -43.45 -4.00
C ILE A 29 -4.59 -42.76 -2.69
N SER A 30 -3.39 -43.05 -2.18
CA SER A 30 -2.84 -42.40 -0.98
C SER A 30 -2.67 -40.88 -1.17
N LEU A 31 -2.17 -40.46 -2.34
CA LEU A 31 -2.00 -39.05 -2.69
C LEU A 31 -3.34 -38.33 -2.76
N ARG A 32 -4.35 -38.88 -3.47
CA ARG A 32 -5.71 -38.31 -3.51
C ARG A 32 -6.35 -38.21 -2.13
N ASN A 33 -6.15 -39.22 -1.27
CA ASN A 33 -6.62 -39.20 0.10
C ASN A 33 -5.89 -38.16 0.97
N SER A 34 -4.64 -37.84 0.65
CA SER A 34 -3.88 -36.77 1.33
C SER A 34 -4.32 -35.38 0.86
N GLU A 35 -4.58 -35.19 -0.43
CA GLU A 35 -5.12 -33.94 -1.00
C GLU A 35 -6.53 -33.64 -0.48
N ALA A 36 -7.40 -34.66 -0.37
CA ALA A 36 -8.71 -34.52 0.23
C ALA A 36 -8.61 -34.08 1.70
N ARG A 37 -7.72 -34.69 2.49
CA ARG A 37 -7.46 -34.32 3.89
C ARG A 37 -6.87 -32.91 4.03
N LEU A 38 -5.99 -32.50 3.12
CA LEU A 38 -5.45 -31.13 3.07
C LEU A 38 -6.53 -30.10 2.71
N THR A 39 -7.42 -30.44 1.78
CA THR A 39 -8.54 -29.58 1.37
C THR A 39 -9.53 -29.41 2.52
N GLU A 40 -9.84 -30.49 3.23
CA GLU A 40 -10.68 -30.47 4.42
C GLU A 40 -10.03 -29.69 5.57
N ALA A 41 -8.73 -29.90 5.83
CA ALA A 41 -7.98 -29.15 6.83
C ALA A 41 -7.89 -27.64 6.50
N ASN A 42 -7.75 -27.28 5.23
CA ASN A 42 -7.74 -25.87 4.78
C ASN A 42 -9.14 -25.24 4.87
N SER A 43 -10.19 -25.99 4.53
CA SER A 43 -11.58 -25.58 4.75
C SER A 43 -11.85 -25.35 6.24
N GLN A 44 -11.38 -26.25 7.09
CA GLN A 44 -11.49 -26.14 8.55
C GLN A 44 -10.70 -24.93 9.06
N ARG A 45 -9.45 -24.72 8.63
CA ARG A 45 -8.67 -23.51 8.99
C ARG A 45 -9.34 -22.22 8.53
N ARG A 46 -9.99 -22.22 7.37
CA ARG A 46 -10.75 -21.05 6.88
C ARG A 46 -12.00 -20.81 7.73
N SER A 47 -12.70 -21.87 8.10
CA SER A 47 -13.81 -21.84 9.06
C SER A 47 -13.35 -21.32 10.42
N ASP A 48 -12.23 -21.82 10.94
CA ASP A 48 -11.64 -21.41 12.21
C ASP A 48 -11.16 -19.97 12.16
N ALA A 49 -10.55 -19.52 11.05
CA ALA A 49 -10.16 -18.12 10.85
C ALA A 49 -11.37 -17.19 10.80
N LEU A 50 -12.45 -17.60 10.12
CA LEU A 50 -13.72 -16.87 10.13
C LEU A 50 -14.35 -16.86 11.52
N GLN A 51 -14.26 -17.95 12.28
CA GLN A 51 -14.72 -18.03 13.67
C GLN A 51 -13.86 -17.17 14.61
N ILE A 52 -12.54 -17.14 14.43
CA ILE A 52 -11.62 -16.28 15.17
C ILE A 52 -11.91 -14.82 14.85
N GLN A 53 -12.15 -14.48 13.58
CA GLN A 53 -12.52 -13.12 13.18
C GLN A 53 -13.90 -12.74 13.75
N ALA A 54 -14.88 -13.64 13.70
CA ALA A 54 -16.18 -13.44 14.31
C ALA A 54 -16.07 -13.28 15.84
N ALA A 55 -15.23 -14.09 16.49
CA ALA A 55 -14.94 -14.01 17.92
C ALA A 55 -14.22 -12.70 18.27
N ARG A 56 -13.29 -12.22 17.44
CA ARG A 56 -12.62 -10.91 17.59
C ARG A 56 -13.61 -9.76 17.46
N ASN A 57 -14.45 -9.79 16.42
CA ASN A 57 -15.53 -8.81 16.25
C ASN A 57 -16.50 -8.83 17.43
N GLN A 58 -16.78 -10.02 17.98
CA GLN A 58 -17.61 -10.18 19.18
C GLN A 58 -16.89 -9.67 20.43
N LEU A 59 -15.57 -9.85 20.53
CA LEU A 59 -14.74 -9.36 21.63
C LEU A 59 -14.62 -7.83 21.61
N ASP A 60 -14.52 -7.23 20.42
CA ASP A 60 -14.53 -5.77 20.23
C ASP A 60 -15.92 -5.19 20.52
N ALA A 61 -16.99 -5.83 20.07
CA ALA A 61 -18.35 -5.46 20.44
C ALA A 61 -18.58 -5.55 21.96
N ASN A 62 -18.09 -6.62 22.60
CA ASN A 62 -18.14 -6.80 24.04
C ASN A 62 -17.27 -5.77 24.77
N ASN A 63 -16.12 -5.38 24.22
CA ASN A 63 -15.24 -4.34 24.79
C ASN A 63 -15.89 -2.95 24.72
N VAL A 64 -16.61 -2.64 23.64
CA VAL A 64 -17.42 -1.42 23.52
C VAL A 64 -18.58 -1.44 24.52
N GLU A 65 -19.23 -2.59 24.71
CA GLU A 65 -20.29 -2.76 25.71
C GLU A 65 -19.71 -2.67 27.15
N LEU A 66 -18.52 -3.20 27.39
CA LEU A 66 -17.76 -3.05 28.64
C LEU A 66 -17.37 -1.59 28.88
N ALA A 67 -16.94 -0.87 27.84
CA ALA A 67 -16.61 0.55 27.93
C ALA A 67 -17.85 1.41 28.23
N ARG A 68 -19.02 1.07 27.65
CA ARG A 68 -20.32 1.67 28.02
C ARG A 68 -20.72 1.31 29.46
N ALA A 69 -20.49 0.07 29.89
CA ALA A 69 -20.78 -0.36 31.26
C ALA A 69 -19.88 0.33 32.29
N ARG A 70 -18.61 0.60 31.95
CA ARG A 70 -17.66 1.37 32.76
C ARG A 70 -18.07 2.84 32.91
N ARG A 71 -18.81 3.42 31.97
CA ARG A 71 -19.31 4.82 32.05
C ARG A 71 -20.52 4.98 32.97
N HIS A 72 -21.28 3.91 33.25
CA HIS A 72 -22.46 3.95 34.13
C HIS A 72 -22.58 2.70 35.06
N PRO A 73 -21.63 2.49 35.99
CA PRO A 73 -21.54 1.26 36.78
C PRO A 73 -22.77 1.02 37.67
N LEU A 74 -23.28 2.07 38.33
CA LEU A 74 -24.41 1.98 39.26
C LEU A 74 -25.75 1.68 38.55
N GLY A 75 -25.96 2.26 37.35
CA GLY A 75 -27.19 2.07 36.58
C GLY A 75 -27.35 0.66 36.00
N ASN A 76 -26.24 0.03 35.59
CA ASN A 76 -26.26 -1.34 35.05
C ASN A 76 -26.32 -2.41 36.15
N LEU A 77 -25.70 -2.17 37.30
CA LEU A 77 -25.85 -3.04 38.48
C LEU A 77 -27.32 -3.08 38.93
N GLY A 78 -27.99 -1.92 38.97
CA GLY A 78 -29.41 -1.84 39.29
C GLY A 78 -30.30 -2.66 38.35
N LYS A 79 -30.06 -2.60 37.03
CA LYS A 79 -30.80 -3.38 36.03
C LYS A 79 -30.56 -4.89 36.16
N TYR A 80 -29.31 -5.31 36.41
CA TYR A 80 -28.95 -6.71 36.59
C TYR A 80 -29.57 -7.32 37.86
N VAL A 81 -29.53 -6.59 38.97
CA VAL A 81 -30.20 -7.00 40.22
C VAL A 81 -31.70 -7.12 40.00
N HIS A 82 -32.31 -6.16 39.32
CA HIS A 82 -33.75 -6.19 39.00
C HIS A 82 -34.12 -7.38 38.10
N PHE A 83 -33.28 -7.71 37.12
CA PHE A 83 -33.45 -8.89 36.28
C PHE A 83 -33.39 -10.19 37.09
N LYS A 84 -32.36 -10.38 37.91
CA LYS A 84 -32.20 -11.58 38.76
C LYS A 84 -33.36 -11.74 39.74
N LEU A 85 -33.83 -10.64 40.32
CA LEU A 85 -34.95 -10.62 41.25
C LEU A 85 -36.24 -11.01 40.52
N LEU A 86 -36.56 -10.40 39.38
CA LEU A 86 -37.75 -10.74 38.59
C LEU A 86 -37.70 -12.17 38.02
N ALA A 87 -36.52 -12.63 37.58
CA ALA A 87 -36.32 -14.01 37.14
C ALA A 87 -36.55 -15.01 38.28
N GLY A 88 -36.03 -14.72 39.48
CA GLY A 88 -36.27 -15.51 40.69
C GLY A 88 -37.74 -15.55 41.11
N LEU A 89 -38.43 -14.40 41.07
CA LEU A 89 -39.87 -14.30 41.34
C LEU A 89 -40.73 -15.03 40.29
N SER A 90 -40.20 -15.25 39.09
CA SER A 90 -40.84 -16.04 38.03
C SER A 90 -40.54 -17.54 38.07
N SER A 91 -39.65 -17.98 38.97
CA SER A 91 -39.23 -19.39 39.08
C SER A 91 -40.35 -20.31 39.54
N LYS A 92 -40.20 -21.62 39.26
CA LYS A 92 -41.19 -22.64 39.65
C LYS A 92 -41.47 -22.62 41.17
N ASN A 93 -40.45 -22.36 41.99
CA ASN A 93 -40.51 -22.39 43.46
C ASN A 93 -40.98 -21.09 44.12
N SER A 94 -41.38 -20.09 43.32
CA SER A 94 -41.86 -18.81 43.84
C SER A 94 -43.31 -18.91 44.37
N PRO A 95 -43.69 -18.21 45.45
CA PRO A 95 -45.02 -18.29 46.08
C PRO A 95 -46.14 -17.57 45.30
N PHE A 96 -45.85 -16.96 44.14
CA PHE A 96 -46.84 -16.17 43.39
C PHE A 96 -47.75 -16.98 42.44
N PRO A 97 -48.99 -16.52 42.19
CA PRO A 97 -49.90 -17.14 41.22
C PRO A 97 -49.36 -17.14 39.79
N SER A 98 -49.77 -18.11 38.96
CA SER A 98 -49.27 -18.35 37.60
C SER A 98 -49.35 -17.13 36.67
N ARG A 99 -50.40 -16.32 36.80
CA ARG A 99 -50.55 -15.05 36.04
C ARG A 99 -49.47 -14.03 36.43
N MET A 100 -49.13 -13.94 37.71
CA MET A 100 -48.14 -13.01 38.22
C MET A 100 -46.71 -13.48 37.88
N LYS A 101 -46.44 -14.79 37.96
CA LYS A 101 -45.20 -15.41 37.45
C LYS A 101 -44.96 -15.11 35.98
N LYS A 102 -46.00 -15.22 35.12
CA LYS A 102 -45.90 -14.82 33.69
C LYS A 102 -45.63 -13.33 33.51
N ARG A 103 -46.19 -12.45 34.35
CA ARG A 103 -45.86 -11.01 34.33
C ARG A 103 -44.40 -10.78 34.72
N PHE A 104 -43.91 -11.41 35.79
CA PHE A 104 -42.51 -11.32 36.19
C PHE A 104 -41.57 -11.87 35.12
N GLN A 105 -41.91 -12.98 34.47
CA GLN A 105 -41.14 -13.56 33.37
C GLN A 105 -41.04 -12.60 32.17
N ARG A 106 -42.16 -12.00 31.73
CA ARG A 106 -42.15 -10.98 30.66
C ARG A 106 -41.35 -9.74 31.06
N SER A 107 -41.44 -9.34 32.33
CA SER A 107 -40.72 -8.20 32.89
C SER A 107 -39.21 -8.45 33.03
N ALA A 108 -38.82 -9.69 33.34
CA ALA A 108 -37.45 -10.17 33.38
C ALA A 108 -36.86 -10.24 31.97
N GLN A 109 -37.56 -10.82 31.00
CA GLN A 109 -37.14 -10.88 29.59
C GLN A 109 -36.88 -9.48 28.99
N LYS A 110 -37.69 -8.48 29.34
CA LYS A 110 -37.45 -7.09 28.91
C LYS A 110 -36.14 -6.49 29.44
N ARG A 111 -35.66 -6.97 30.58
CA ARG A 111 -34.48 -6.49 31.31
C ARG A 111 -33.30 -7.47 31.25
N ASP A 112 -33.40 -8.52 30.43
CA ASP A 112 -32.33 -9.49 30.24
C ASP A 112 -31.10 -8.79 29.62
N PRO A 113 -29.93 -8.86 30.28
CA PRO A 113 -28.69 -8.31 29.74
C PRO A 113 -28.30 -8.87 28.36
N LYS A 114 -28.77 -10.07 28.00
CA LYS A 114 -28.45 -10.74 26.73
C LYS A 114 -29.48 -10.50 25.62
N ARG A 115 -30.53 -9.70 25.88
CA ARG A 115 -31.62 -9.45 24.92
C ARG A 115 -31.14 -8.80 23.61
N SER A 116 -30.13 -7.94 23.69
CA SER A 116 -29.50 -7.27 22.54
C SER A 116 -28.81 -8.24 21.58
N LEU A 117 -28.24 -9.34 22.10
CA LEU A 117 -27.52 -10.35 21.32
C LEU A 117 -28.46 -11.28 20.55
N LEU A 118 -29.62 -11.62 21.14
CA LEU A 118 -30.59 -12.53 20.53
C LEU A 118 -31.46 -11.88 19.43
N SER A 119 -31.58 -10.54 19.42
CA SER A 119 -32.35 -9.83 18.39
C SER A 119 -31.54 -9.53 17.11
N LEU A 120 -30.23 -9.72 17.12
CA LEU A 120 -29.35 -9.39 15.98
C LEU A 120 -29.26 -10.51 14.92
N SER A 121 -29.85 -11.68 15.16
CA SER A 121 -29.75 -12.87 14.30
C SER A 121 -30.83 -12.97 13.20
N SER A 122 -31.74 -12.01 13.12
CA SER A 122 -32.78 -11.95 12.07
C SER A 122 -32.66 -10.64 11.27
N PRO A 123 -32.93 -10.63 9.95
CA PRO A 123 -32.88 -9.40 9.13
C PRO A 123 -33.72 -8.26 9.73
N GLU A 124 -34.95 -8.54 10.15
CA GLU A 124 -35.86 -7.57 10.78
C GLU A 124 -35.30 -7.02 12.10
N GLY A 125 -34.65 -7.88 12.89
CA GLY A 125 -33.98 -7.49 14.13
C GLY A 125 -32.67 -6.72 13.91
N MET A 126 -31.98 -6.97 12.78
CA MET A 126 -30.82 -6.19 12.34
C MET A 126 -31.24 -4.80 11.88
N HIS A 127 -32.26 -4.67 11.03
CA HIS A 127 -32.86 -3.38 10.64
C HIS A 127 -33.31 -2.58 11.88
N ALA A 128 -34.01 -3.20 12.83
CA ALA A 128 -34.44 -2.54 14.07
C ALA A 128 -33.27 -2.16 15.00
N ALA A 129 -32.13 -2.86 14.92
CA ALA A 129 -30.92 -2.52 15.67
C ALA A 129 -30.11 -1.42 14.98
N ILE A 130 -30.10 -1.38 13.64
CA ILE A 130 -29.50 -0.33 12.82
C ILE A 130 -30.25 0.98 13.04
N ALA A 131 -31.58 0.98 12.93
CA ALA A 131 -32.42 2.14 13.24
C ALA A 131 -32.31 2.63 14.70
N ARG A 132 -31.78 1.80 15.61
CA ARG A 132 -31.46 2.19 16.99
C ARG A 132 -30.02 2.70 17.17
N ARG A 133 -29.15 2.51 16.19
CA ARG A 133 -27.73 2.88 16.20
C ARG A 133 -27.45 4.08 15.28
N SER A 134 -28.14 4.21 14.16
CA SER A 134 -28.04 5.40 13.33
C SER A 134 -29.08 6.45 13.73
N VAL A 135 -28.72 7.72 13.56
CA VAL A 135 -29.62 8.87 13.70
C VAL A 135 -29.68 9.57 12.35
N SER A 136 -30.88 9.73 11.81
CA SER A 136 -31.11 10.53 10.60
C SER A 136 -31.64 11.91 10.97
N TYR A 137 -31.04 12.93 10.38
CA TYR A 137 -31.44 14.32 10.50
C TYR A 137 -31.94 14.80 9.14
N GLY A 138 -33.12 15.42 9.12
CA GLY A 138 -33.59 16.12 7.93
C GLY A 138 -32.63 17.25 7.55
N GLY A 139 -32.27 17.31 6.27
CA GLY A 139 -31.48 18.39 5.70
C GLY A 139 -32.29 19.67 5.50
N HIS A 140 -31.60 20.80 5.40
CA HIS A 140 -32.18 22.10 5.06
C HIS A 140 -32.14 22.35 3.55
N ALA A 141 -31.28 21.66 2.81
CA ALA A 141 -31.28 21.72 1.36
C ALA A 141 -32.50 20.98 0.80
N LYS A 142 -33.20 21.60 -0.16
CA LYS A 142 -34.37 21.01 -0.80
C LYS A 142 -33.94 19.93 -1.80
N LEU A 143 -34.65 18.80 -1.79
CA LEU A 143 -34.51 17.76 -2.81
C LEU A 143 -34.94 18.31 -4.18
N VAL A 144 -34.09 18.16 -5.20
CA VAL A 144 -34.37 18.58 -6.57
C VAL A 144 -34.43 17.35 -7.48
N ALA A 145 -35.60 17.02 -8.00
CA ALA A 145 -35.85 15.78 -8.74
C ALA A 145 -34.95 15.57 -9.99
N SER A 146 -34.48 16.65 -10.63
CA SER A 146 -33.61 16.57 -11.81
C SER A 146 -32.13 16.33 -11.48
N ARG A 147 -31.72 16.44 -10.21
CA ARG A 147 -30.32 16.30 -9.79
C ARG A 147 -30.01 14.85 -9.40
N PRO A 148 -28.85 14.30 -9.79
CA PRO A 148 -28.42 12.99 -9.28
C PRO A 148 -28.14 13.02 -7.78
N HIS A 149 -28.27 11.88 -7.11
CA HIS A 149 -27.95 11.73 -5.70
C HIS A 149 -26.47 11.38 -5.53
N ILE A 150 -25.79 11.97 -4.55
CA ILE A 150 -24.41 11.58 -4.19
C ILE A 150 -24.29 11.41 -2.68
N LEU A 151 -23.31 10.61 -2.27
CA LEU A 151 -22.98 10.40 -0.86
C LEU A 151 -21.63 11.04 -0.52
N ILE A 152 -21.57 11.79 0.57
CA ILE A 152 -20.30 12.27 1.14
C ILE A 152 -20.17 11.71 2.56
N VAL A 153 -19.08 11.00 2.82
CA VAL A 153 -18.83 10.30 4.08
C VAL A 153 -17.71 11.00 4.84
N SER A 154 -17.94 11.28 6.13
CA SER A 154 -16.95 11.80 7.07
C SER A 154 -16.87 10.90 8.31
N HIS A 155 -15.67 10.72 8.88
CA HIS A 155 -15.49 9.84 10.04
C HIS A 155 -16.12 10.43 11.32
N ASP A 156 -16.21 11.76 11.41
CA ASP A 156 -17.00 12.47 12.41
C ASP A 156 -17.49 13.83 11.87
N ALA A 157 -18.16 14.60 12.72
CA ALA A 157 -18.57 15.97 12.43
C ALA A 157 -17.89 16.97 13.39
N SER A 158 -16.65 16.71 13.81
CA SER A 158 -15.86 17.62 14.64
C SER A 158 -15.37 18.83 13.84
N ARG A 159 -15.04 19.95 14.49
CA ARG A 159 -14.50 21.15 13.82
C ARG A 159 -13.00 21.02 13.55
N THR A 160 -12.59 19.92 12.93
CA THR A 160 -11.20 19.61 12.58
C THR A 160 -11.00 19.54 11.08
N GLY A 161 -9.75 19.50 10.61
CA GLY A 161 -9.42 19.71 9.19
C GLY A 161 -10.12 18.76 8.22
N ALA A 162 -10.18 17.45 8.52
CA ALA A 162 -10.80 16.47 7.64
C ALA A 162 -12.33 16.64 7.53
N PRO A 163 -13.11 16.71 8.63
CA PRO A 163 -14.55 17.02 8.53
C PRO A 163 -14.86 18.37 7.86
N ILE A 164 -14.02 19.39 8.08
CA ILE A 164 -14.16 20.70 7.41
C ILE A 164 -14.00 20.55 5.88
N LEU A 165 -13.04 19.74 5.42
CA LEU A 165 -12.89 19.41 3.99
C LEU A 165 -14.15 18.73 3.43
N ALA A 166 -14.68 17.73 4.14
CA ALA A 166 -15.93 17.07 3.73
C ALA A 166 -17.10 18.04 3.64
N LEU A 167 -17.22 18.98 4.58
CA LEU A 167 -18.26 20.01 4.56
C LEU A 167 -18.11 20.96 3.37
N ASN A 168 -16.90 21.41 3.07
CA ASN A 168 -16.66 22.26 1.90
C ASN A 168 -16.97 21.52 0.59
N LEU A 169 -16.72 20.21 0.51
CA LEU A 169 -17.13 19.38 -0.63
C LEU A 169 -18.65 19.27 -0.74
N VAL A 170 -19.36 19.10 0.38
CA VAL A 170 -20.83 19.15 0.42
C VAL A 170 -21.33 20.48 -0.14
N GLN A 171 -20.76 21.60 0.31
CA GLN A 171 -21.13 22.94 -0.16
C GLN A 171 -20.91 23.12 -1.67
N ALA A 172 -19.72 22.74 -2.17
CA ALA A 172 -19.36 22.90 -3.58
C ALA A 172 -20.19 22.02 -4.54
N LEU A 173 -20.72 20.90 -4.05
CA LEU A 173 -21.46 19.92 -4.87
C LEU A 173 -23.00 20.04 -4.71
N ALA A 174 -23.49 20.70 -3.66
CA ALA A 174 -24.93 20.89 -3.40
C ALA A 174 -25.68 21.64 -4.52
N GLU A 175 -24.97 22.46 -5.31
CA GLU A 175 -25.57 23.14 -6.46
C GLU A 175 -25.85 22.21 -7.65
N ARG A 176 -25.16 21.08 -7.75
CA ARG A 176 -25.26 20.13 -8.87
C ARG A 176 -25.93 18.81 -8.49
N TYR A 177 -25.90 18.44 -7.21
CA TYR A 177 -26.36 17.14 -6.72
C TYR A 177 -27.31 17.25 -5.53
N ASN A 178 -28.11 16.21 -5.34
CA ASN A 178 -28.79 15.94 -4.06
C ASN A 178 -27.79 15.25 -3.13
N VAL A 179 -27.14 16.03 -2.26
CA VAL A 179 -26.06 15.52 -1.40
C VAL A 179 -26.64 14.91 -0.12
N THR A 180 -26.35 13.63 0.12
CA THR A 180 -26.56 12.99 1.42
C THR A 180 -25.23 12.92 2.15
N THR A 181 -25.18 13.33 3.41
CA THR A 181 -23.98 13.21 4.25
C THR A 181 -24.12 12.05 5.22
N LEU A 182 -23.07 11.25 5.34
CA LEU A 182 -22.95 10.25 6.39
C LEU A 182 -21.74 10.57 7.27
N CYS A 183 -21.99 10.81 8.55
CA CYS A 183 -20.96 10.94 9.58
C CYS A 183 -20.88 9.64 10.39
N LEU A 184 -19.71 9.03 10.54
CA LEU A 184 -19.60 7.80 11.35
C LEU A 184 -19.79 8.08 12.86
N ARG A 185 -19.47 9.30 13.29
CA ARG A 185 -19.72 9.85 14.63
C ARG A 185 -20.35 11.24 14.53
N GLY A 186 -21.08 11.66 15.57
CA GLY A 186 -21.61 13.02 15.66
C GLY A 186 -20.52 14.07 15.93
N GLY A 187 -20.93 15.34 16.01
CA GLY A 187 -20.04 16.45 16.32
C GLY A 187 -20.72 17.81 16.12
N GLU A 188 -19.97 18.88 16.32
CA GLU A 188 -20.46 20.27 16.25
C GLU A 188 -20.92 20.70 14.85
N LEU A 189 -20.37 20.10 13.79
CA LEU A 189 -20.66 20.47 12.40
C LEU A 189 -21.93 19.82 11.83
N ILE A 190 -22.70 19.04 12.60
CA ILE A 190 -23.90 18.37 12.09
C ILE A 190 -24.87 19.37 11.46
N ASP A 191 -25.15 20.50 12.11
CA ASP A 191 -26.05 21.51 11.55
C ASP A 191 -25.46 22.22 10.33
N SER A 192 -24.13 22.39 10.28
CA SER A 192 -23.45 22.90 9.08
C SER A 192 -23.58 21.94 7.90
N PHE A 193 -23.48 20.62 8.11
CA PHE A 193 -23.77 19.64 7.07
C PHE A 193 -25.23 19.69 6.63
N ARG A 194 -26.17 19.81 7.58
CA ARG A 194 -27.60 19.90 7.29
C ARG A 194 -27.95 21.11 6.43
N ALA A 195 -27.21 22.22 6.57
CA ALA A 195 -27.43 23.42 5.75
C ALA A 195 -27.31 23.17 4.24
N HIS A 196 -26.51 22.18 3.82
CA HIS A 196 -26.18 21.93 2.42
C HIS A 196 -26.50 20.51 1.92
N SER A 197 -26.98 19.63 2.79
CA SER A 197 -27.39 18.27 2.44
C SER A 197 -28.91 18.10 2.47
N VAL A 198 -29.43 17.15 1.68
CA VAL A 198 -30.85 16.75 1.72
C VAL A 198 -31.16 15.90 2.95
N ALA A 199 -30.17 15.14 3.43
CA ALA A 199 -30.21 14.39 4.67
C ALA A 199 -28.80 14.26 5.26
N VAL A 200 -28.71 14.22 6.59
CA VAL A 200 -27.47 13.91 7.31
C VAL A 200 -27.73 12.71 8.20
N TRP A 201 -26.89 11.68 8.07
CA TRP A 201 -26.96 10.48 8.88
C TRP A 201 -25.76 10.39 9.80
N VAL A 202 -25.97 9.97 11.04
CA VAL A 202 -24.91 9.67 12.00
C VAL A 202 -24.99 8.19 12.33
N ALA A 203 -23.95 7.41 12.02
CA ALA A 203 -23.98 5.96 12.23
C ALA A 203 -23.83 5.53 13.71
N ASP A 204 -23.26 6.38 14.57
CA ASP A 204 -22.87 6.09 15.97
C ASP A 204 -22.10 4.75 16.13
N SER A 205 -21.37 4.35 15.10
CA SER A 205 -20.56 3.13 15.07
C SER A 205 -19.35 3.32 14.15
N PRO A 206 -18.18 3.63 14.72
CA PRO A 206 -16.97 3.92 13.94
C PRO A 206 -16.23 2.67 13.44
N SER A 207 -16.79 1.47 13.61
CA SER A 207 -16.13 0.20 13.30
C SER A 207 -17.12 -0.86 12.78
N GLY A 208 -18.22 -0.42 12.16
CA GLY A 208 -19.22 -1.31 11.58
C GLY A 208 -18.61 -2.23 10.50
N ASN A 209 -19.13 -3.45 10.39
CA ASN A 209 -18.76 -4.37 9.31
C ASN A 209 -19.57 -4.09 8.03
N THR A 210 -19.16 -4.68 6.90
CA THR A 210 -19.83 -4.50 5.60
C THR A 210 -21.35 -4.69 5.66
N PRO A 211 -21.92 -5.75 6.30
CA PRO A 211 -23.37 -5.91 6.40
C PRO A 211 -24.11 -4.73 7.06
N TYR A 212 -23.55 -4.16 8.13
CA TYR A 212 -24.15 -2.99 8.79
C TYR A 212 -24.28 -1.81 7.83
N PHE A 213 -23.19 -1.51 7.11
CA PHE A 213 -23.17 -0.39 6.17
C PHE A 213 -23.99 -0.66 4.91
N SER A 214 -24.06 -1.90 4.43
CA SER A 214 -24.93 -2.25 3.29
C SER A 214 -26.39 -1.96 3.62
N THR A 215 -26.89 -2.43 4.76
CA THR A 215 -28.27 -2.15 5.17
C THR A 215 -28.52 -0.66 5.41
N LEU A 216 -27.56 0.05 6.01
CA LEU A 216 -27.68 1.50 6.18
C LEU A 216 -27.75 2.25 4.83
N LEU A 217 -26.95 1.82 3.85
CA LEU A 217 -27.01 2.38 2.49
C LEU A 217 -28.34 2.05 1.80
N ASP A 218 -28.89 0.84 1.99
CA ASP A 218 -30.21 0.49 1.46
C ASP A 218 -31.30 1.44 2.00
N ASP A 219 -31.27 1.76 3.31
CA ASP A 219 -32.19 2.72 3.93
C ASP A 219 -32.04 4.13 3.32
N MET A 220 -30.80 4.57 3.08
CA MET A 220 -30.49 5.88 2.47
C MET A 220 -30.91 5.98 1.00
N MET A 221 -30.85 4.88 0.25
CA MET A 221 -31.14 4.84 -1.17
C MET A 221 -32.64 4.68 -1.47
N SER A 222 -33.51 4.72 -0.46
CA SER A 222 -34.97 4.66 -0.63
C SER A 222 -35.52 5.73 -1.59
N ASP A 223 -34.87 6.90 -1.66
CA ASP A 223 -35.23 8.01 -2.56
C ASP A 223 -34.44 8.03 -3.89
N GLY A 224 -33.52 7.08 -4.11
CA GLY A 224 -32.71 6.98 -5.33
C GLY A 224 -31.29 6.46 -5.11
N LYS A 225 -30.74 5.77 -6.12
CA LYS A 225 -29.35 5.25 -6.07
C LYS A 225 -28.33 6.39 -6.14
N PHE A 226 -27.28 6.31 -5.33
CA PHE A 226 -26.16 7.23 -5.41
C PHE A 226 -25.38 7.06 -6.72
N ALA A 227 -25.11 8.17 -7.41
CA ALA A 227 -24.29 8.21 -8.61
C ALA A 227 -22.83 7.88 -8.31
N PHE A 228 -22.32 8.33 -7.16
CA PHE A 228 -21.01 8.02 -6.60
C PHE A 228 -20.96 8.42 -5.11
N ALA A 229 -19.89 8.03 -4.44
CA ALA A 229 -19.59 8.39 -3.06
C ALA A 229 -18.18 8.97 -2.93
N ILE A 230 -18.05 10.04 -2.15
CA ILE A 230 -16.75 10.58 -1.71
C ILE A 230 -16.55 10.17 -0.26
N VAL A 231 -15.48 9.41 0.02
CA VAL A 231 -15.17 8.86 1.34
C VAL A 231 -13.97 9.59 1.92
N ASN A 232 -14.22 10.51 2.84
CA ASN A 232 -13.18 11.38 3.37
C ASN A 232 -12.48 10.77 4.59
N SER A 233 -11.13 10.76 4.56
CA SER A 233 -10.22 10.15 5.55
C SER A 233 -10.21 8.62 5.56
N ILE A 234 -9.03 8.05 5.87
CA ILE A 234 -8.85 6.61 6.10
C ILE A 234 -9.74 6.07 7.25
N GLU A 235 -10.17 6.94 8.17
CA GLU A 235 -11.06 6.58 9.26
C GLU A 235 -12.49 6.28 8.80
N SER A 236 -12.85 6.70 7.57
CA SER A 236 -14.14 6.40 6.95
C SER A 236 -14.16 5.09 6.14
N ARG A 237 -13.02 4.37 6.04
CA ARG A 237 -12.84 3.22 5.15
C ARG A 237 -13.86 2.09 5.31
N TYR A 238 -14.47 1.95 6.48
CA TYR A 238 -15.36 0.84 6.82
C TYR A 238 -16.59 0.72 5.90
N ILE A 239 -16.98 1.82 5.25
CA ILE A 239 -18.10 1.83 4.30
C ILE A 239 -17.70 1.35 2.89
N LEU A 240 -16.41 1.37 2.54
CA LEU A 240 -15.95 1.10 1.16
C LEU A 240 -16.37 -0.29 0.67
N GLY A 241 -16.30 -1.30 1.54
CA GLY A 241 -16.76 -2.64 1.21
C GLY A 241 -18.25 -2.69 0.86
N ALA A 242 -19.08 -1.89 1.54
CA ALA A 242 -20.52 -1.84 1.29
C ALA A 242 -20.86 -1.07 0.01
N LEU A 243 -20.15 0.03 -0.27
CA LEU A 243 -20.24 0.77 -1.53
C LEU A 243 -19.91 -0.13 -2.73
N ARG A 244 -18.79 -0.88 -2.64
CA ARG A 244 -18.38 -1.84 -3.67
C ARG A 244 -19.44 -2.92 -3.86
N ALA A 245 -19.99 -3.48 -2.78
CA ALA A 245 -21.03 -4.51 -2.85
C ALA A 245 -22.33 -4.04 -3.53
N GLN A 246 -22.66 -2.75 -3.45
CA GLN A 246 -23.83 -2.16 -4.11
C GLN A 246 -23.51 -1.52 -5.49
N GLY A 247 -22.26 -1.65 -5.96
CA GLY A 247 -21.80 -1.08 -7.21
C GLY A 247 -21.90 0.44 -7.24
N ILE A 248 -21.56 1.10 -6.13
CA ILE A 248 -21.46 2.56 -6.02
C ILE A 248 -19.97 2.92 -6.10
N VAL A 249 -19.62 3.73 -7.10
CA VAL A 249 -18.25 4.23 -7.30
C VAL A 249 -17.81 5.04 -6.08
N SER A 250 -16.59 4.81 -5.62
CA SER A 250 -16.01 5.42 -4.43
C SER A 250 -14.70 6.16 -4.73
N VAL A 251 -14.62 7.43 -4.30
CA VAL A 251 -13.37 8.21 -4.27
C VAL A 251 -12.96 8.41 -2.82
N ALA A 252 -11.92 7.69 -2.39
CA ALA A 252 -11.38 7.77 -1.03
C ALA A 252 -10.31 8.88 -0.95
N LEU A 253 -10.51 9.83 -0.04
CA LEU A 253 -9.57 10.93 0.20
C LEU A 253 -8.68 10.59 1.39
N LEU A 254 -7.38 10.46 1.17
CA LEU A 254 -6.40 10.03 2.16
C LEU A 254 -5.50 11.20 2.56
N HIS A 255 -5.56 11.54 3.84
CA HIS A 255 -4.89 12.69 4.44
C HIS A 255 -4.06 12.28 5.66
N GLU A 256 -3.68 11.00 5.74
CA GLU A 256 -2.96 10.39 6.86
C GLU A 256 -1.69 9.70 6.36
N PHE A 257 -0.71 9.53 7.26
CA PHE A 257 0.43 8.66 7.01
C PHE A 257 0.05 7.21 7.31
N ALA A 258 0.30 6.31 6.37
CA ALA A 258 0.10 4.87 6.57
C ALA A 258 0.96 4.34 7.73
N SER A 259 2.19 4.86 7.88
CA SER A 259 3.08 4.47 8.98
C SER A 259 2.52 4.78 10.38
N ASN A 260 1.58 5.72 10.50
CA ASN A 260 0.99 6.13 11.78
C ASN A 260 -0.49 5.72 11.93
N THR A 261 -1.04 5.02 10.93
CA THR A 261 -2.43 4.55 10.96
C THR A 261 -2.50 3.14 11.52
N LEU A 262 -3.54 2.87 12.33
CA LEU A 262 -3.81 1.54 12.89
C LEU A 262 -5.26 1.10 12.58
N PRO A 263 -5.51 -0.21 12.38
CA PRO A 263 -4.50 -1.28 12.25
C PRO A 263 -3.64 -1.08 10.99
N LYS A 264 -2.47 -1.73 10.93
CA LYS A 264 -1.56 -1.61 9.78
C LYS A 264 -2.17 -2.08 8.46
N THR A 265 -3.26 -2.85 8.51
CA THR A 265 -4.02 -3.30 7.35
C THR A 265 -4.94 -2.23 6.75
N ALA A 266 -5.19 -1.11 7.45
CA ALA A 266 -6.19 -0.11 7.05
C ALA A 266 -5.99 0.43 5.63
N PHE A 267 -4.75 0.78 5.27
CA PHE A 267 -4.43 1.22 3.91
C PHE A 267 -4.63 0.06 2.93
N ASN A 268 -4.07 -1.13 3.18
CA ASN A 268 -4.26 -2.30 2.30
C ASN A 268 -5.73 -2.63 2.01
N GLU A 269 -6.59 -2.58 3.03
CA GLU A 269 -8.04 -2.74 2.88
C GLU A 269 -8.65 -1.65 1.97
N THR A 270 -8.21 -0.40 2.14
CA THR A 270 -8.71 0.75 1.38
C THR A 270 -8.26 0.69 -0.08
N PHE A 271 -7.00 0.35 -0.35
CA PHE A 271 -6.48 0.12 -1.70
C PHE A 271 -7.22 -0.99 -2.43
N ARG A 272 -7.62 -2.06 -1.72
CA ARG A 272 -8.39 -3.16 -2.31
C ARG A 272 -9.81 -2.72 -2.70
N THR A 273 -10.44 -1.91 -1.85
CA THR A 273 -11.90 -1.68 -1.90
C THR A 273 -12.31 -0.42 -2.65
N ALA A 274 -11.53 0.66 -2.56
CA ALA A 274 -11.85 1.93 -3.22
C ALA A 274 -11.59 1.87 -4.74
N ASP A 275 -12.37 2.63 -5.51
CA ASP A 275 -12.18 2.73 -6.97
C ASP A 275 -11.10 3.76 -7.32
N HIS A 276 -11.08 4.87 -6.58
CA HIS A 276 -10.03 5.88 -6.63
C HIS A 276 -9.52 6.25 -5.25
N LEU A 277 -8.20 6.43 -5.14
CA LEU A 277 -7.54 6.88 -3.92
C LEU A 277 -6.83 8.20 -4.21
N VAL A 278 -7.18 9.24 -3.47
CA VAL A 278 -6.64 10.58 -3.66
C VAL A 278 -5.78 10.93 -2.45
N PHE A 279 -4.49 11.14 -2.70
CA PHE A 279 -3.54 11.62 -1.72
C PHE A 279 -3.33 13.12 -1.91
N SER A 280 -3.28 13.86 -0.80
CA SER A 280 -3.01 15.30 -0.84
C SER A 280 -1.58 15.62 -1.26
N THR A 281 -0.64 14.70 -1.03
CA THR A 281 0.79 14.95 -1.19
C THR A 281 1.54 13.74 -1.72
N GLU A 282 2.67 13.98 -2.38
CA GLU A 282 3.60 12.93 -2.80
C GLU A 282 4.17 12.17 -1.59
N LEU A 283 4.39 12.90 -0.50
CA LEU A 283 4.91 12.39 0.76
C LEU A 283 4.00 11.31 1.37
N THR A 284 2.68 11.55 1.42
CA THR A 284 1.72 10.57 1.95
C THR A 284 1.51 9.38 1.02
N LEU A 285 1.49 9.62 -0.30
CA LEU A 285 1.43 8.55 -1.30
C LEU A 285 2.64 7.61 -1.18
N SER A 286 3.85 8.18 -1.19
CA SER A 286 5.08 7.40 -1.07
C SER A 286 5.17 6.65 0.25
N ASN A 287 4.75 7.28 1.36
CA ASN A 287 4.66 6.61 2.66
C ASN A 287 3.68 5.43 2.64
N ALA A 288 2.52 5.59 1.98
CA ALA A 288 1.54 4.52 1.85
C ALA A 288 2.07 3.34 1.03
N LEU A 289 2.67 3.60 -0.13
CA LEU A 289 3.26 2.56 -0.98
C LEU A 289 4.39 1.81 -0.25
N ALA A 290 5.30 2.53 0.41
CA ALA A 290 6.39 1.92 1.16
C ALA A 290 5.90 1.10 2.37
N THR A 291 4.87 1.58 3.07
CA THR A 291 4.33 0.87 4.26
C THR A 291 3.53 -0.36 3.87
N THR A 292 2.85 -0.33 2.72
CA THR A 292 1.95 -1.39 2.28
C THR A 292 2.59 -2.41 1.34
N GLY A 293 3.70 -2.04 0.69
CA GLY A 293 4.32 -2.82 -0.37
C GLY A 293 3.57 -2.75 -1.71
N GLN A 294 2.51 -1.94 -1.82
CA GLN A 294 1.72 -1.87 -3.03
C GLN A 294 2.43 -1.13 -4.17
N ALA A 295 2.22 -1.61 -5.38
CA ALA A 295 2.66 -0.93 -6.60
C ALA A 295 1.81 0.32 -6.89
N ARG A 296 2.36 1.26 -7.67
CA ARG A 296 1.55 2.36 -8.22
C ARG A 296 0.56 1.83 -9.23
N THR A 297 -0.70 2.22 -9.09
CA THR A 297 -1.78 1.85 -10.01
C THR A 297 -2.47 3.09 -10.57
N PRO A 298 -3.18 2.99 -11.71
CA PRO A 298 -3.97 4.11 -12.26
C PRO A 298 -5.07 4.64 -11.33
N LYS A 299 -5.41 3.90 -10.26
CA LYS A 299 -6.39 4.33 -9.25
C LYS A 299 -5.84 5.35 -8.26
N LEU A 300 -4.52 5.54 -8.22
CA LEU A 300 -3.84 6.44 -7.26
C LEU A 300 -3.63 7.81 -7.87
N HIS A 301 -4.11 8.83 -7.17
CA HIS A 301 -4.06 10.21 -7.64
C HIS A 301 -3.39 11.10 -6.59
N ARG A 302 -2.56 12.03 -7.04
CA ARG A 302 -2.05 13.12 -6.21
C ARG A 302 -2.79 14.40 -6.55
N VAL A 303 -3.67 14.85 -5.65
CA VAL A 303 -4.45 16.08 -5.81
C VAL A 303 -4.33 16.90 -4.53
N PRO A 304 -3.54 18.00 -4.53
CA PRO A 304 -3.45 18.89 -3.37
C PRO A 304 -4.82 19.41 -2.97
N GLN A 305 -5.15 19.35 -1.68
CA GLN A 305 -6.44 19.85 -1.18
C GLN A 305 -6.50 21.37 -1.33
N GLY A 306 -7.67 21.90 -1.69
CA GLY A 306 -7.87 23.35 -1.73
C GLY A 306 -8.04 23.97 -0.35
N LYS A 307 -7.92 25.31 -0.26
CA LYS A 307 -8.25 26.06 0.97
C LYS A 307 -9.72 25.84 1.33
N CYS A 308 -9.94 25.43 2.57
CA CYS A 308 -11.28 25.20 3.09
C CYS A 308 -11.74 26.41 3.88
N GLU A 309 -13.01 26.78 3.74
CA GLU A 309 -13.64 27.75 4.61
C GLU A 309 -14.04 27.07 5.92
N VAL A 310 -13.59 27.62 7.04
CA VAL A 310 -13.92 27.11 8.37
C VAL A 310 -15.24 27.72 8.82
N PRO A 311 -16.28 26.91 9.15
CA PRO A 311 -17.52 27.44 9.67
C PRO A 311 -17.29 28.26 10.93
N ARG A 312 -17.77 29.50 10.93
CA ARG A 312 -17.75 30.35 12.13
C ARG A 312 -18.67 29.72 13.18
N PRO A 313 -18.23 29.61 14.45
CA PRO A 313 -19.13 29.26 15.53
C PRO A 313 -20.23 30.33 15.64
N ASN A 314 -21.39 29.97 16.22
CA ASN A 314 -22.45 30.92 16.58
C ASN A 314 -21.96 31.84 17.72
N GLN A 315 -21.03 32.73 17.42
CA GLN A 315 -20.57 33.81 18.28
C GLN A 315 -21.24 35.11 17.85
N SER A 316 -21.55 35.99 18.79
CA SER A 316 -22.01 37.34 18.45
C SER A 316 -20.84 38.17 17.90
N ASP A 317 -21.14 39.17 17.06
CA ASP A 317 -20.11 40.09 16.54
C ASP A 317 -19.31 40.77 17.66
N GLU A 318 -19.94 41.06 18.80
CA GLU A 318 -19.30 41.59 20.00
C GLU A 318 -18.25 40.64 20.60
N GLN A 319 -18.53 39.32 20.65
CA GLN A 319 -17.59 38.33 21.16
C GLN A 319 -16.38 38.19 20.23
N GLY A 320 -16.60 38.23 18.92
CA GLY A 320 -15.52 38.23 17.92
C GLY A 320 -14.63 39.47 18.05
N GLU A 321 -15.22 40.66 18.21
CA GLU A 321 -14.45 41.90 18.39
C GLU A 321 -13.63 41.89 19.69
N ALA A 322 -14.22 41.44 20.79
CA ALA A 322 -13.50 41.30 22.06
C ALA A 322 -12.33 40.32 21.97
N GLU A 323 -12.49 39.20 21.25
CA GLU A 323 -11.41 38.25 21.01
C GLU A 323 -10.32 38.83 20.11
N ARG A 324 -10.69 39.56 19.05
CA ARG A 324 -9.71 40.31 18.21
C ARG A 324 -8.92 41.32 19.04
N GLU A 325 -9.56 42.06 19.93
CA GLU A 325 -8.90 43.02 20.82
C GLU A 325 -7.93 42.31 21.79
N ARG A 326 -8.36 41.18 22.38
CA ARG A 326 -7.52 40.35 23.26
C ARG A 326 -6.29 39.84 22.52
N LEU A 327 -6.46 39.33 21.31
CA LEU A 327 -5.38 38.78 20.49
C LEU A 327 -4.40 39.87 20.03
N THR A 328 -4.89 41.05 19.67
CA THR A 328 -4.04 42.22 19.38
C THR A 328 -3.19 42.59 20.60
N LYS A 329 -3.81 42.72 21.78
CA LYS A 329 -3.09 43.01 23.03
C LYS A 329 -2.05 41.96 23.38
N LEU A 330 -2.30 40.69 23.04
CA LEU A 330 -1.39 39.60 23.36
C LEU A 330 -0.17 39.54 22.42
N LEU A 331 -0.38 39.69 21.11
CA LEU A 331 0.68 39.54 20.10
C LEU A 331 1.41 40.85 19.81
N ARG A 332 0.71 41.99 19.89
CA ARG A 332 1.20 43.35 19.61
C ARG A 332 0.61 44.35 20.62
N PRO A 333 1.01 44.29 21.91
CA PRO A 333 0.58 45.27 22.90
C PRO A 333 1.03 46.70 22.54
N ILE A 334 0.41 47.72 23.13
CA ILE A 334 0.64 49.14 22.80
C ILE A 334 2.10 49.56 23.04
N ASP A 335 2.73 48.97 24.05
CA ASP A 335 4.13 49.16 24.44
C ASP A 335 5.10 48.20 23.73
N ALA A 336 4.65 47.43 22.74
CA ALA A 336 5.52 46.61 21.92
C ALA A 336 6.48 47.46 21.08
N GLU A 337 7.68 46.92 20.85
CA GLU A 337 8.65 47.51 19.93
C GLU A 337 8.04 47.65 18.51
N PRO A 338 8.19 48.82 17.85
CA PRO A 338 7.59 49.08 16.53
C PRO A 338 8.00 48.07 15.44
N ASP A 339 9.15 47.42 15.58
CA ASP A 339 9.70 46.43 14.65
C ASP A 339 9.63 44.97 15.17
N ARG A 340 8.80 44.72 16.19
CA ARG A 340 8.55 43.36 16.73
C ARG A 340 8.16 42.38 15.63
N PHE A 341 8.88 41.27 15.58
CA PHE A 341 8.71 40.20 14.60
C PHE A 341 7.97 39.02 15.21
N VAL A 342 6.70 38.84 14.85
CA VAL A 342 5.81 37.84 15.44
C VAL A 342 5.86 36.54 14.62
N VAL A 343 6.30 35.45 15.24
CA VAL A 343 6.33 34.10 14.68
C VAL A 343 5.24 33.25 15.32
N ILE A 344 4.38 32.63 14.52
CA ILE A 344 3.30 31.80 15.05
C ILE A 344 3.41 30.34 14.60
N GLY A 345 2.95 29.42 15.44
CA GLY A 345 2.65 28.04 15.07
C GLY A 345 1.19 27.74 15.40
N ALA A 346 0.56 26.80 14.72
CA ALA A 346 -0.84 26.46 15.00
C ALA A 346 -1.15 24.96 14.88
N GLY A 347 -2.01 24.48 15.78
CA GLY A 347 -2.52 23.12 15.82
C GLY A 347 -2.73 22.61 17.24
N TYR A 348 -3.45 21.49 17.35
CA TYR A 348 -3.63 20.81 18.63
C TYR A 348 -2.27 20.47 19.25
N VAL A 349 -2.09 20.77 20.53
CA VAL A 349 -0.84 20.50 21.26
C VAL A 349 -0.64 19.00 21.37
N HIS A 350 0.26 18.50 20.53
CA HIS A 350 0.54 17.09 20.37
C HIS A 350 1.98 16.88 19.90
N PHE A 351 2.63 15.81 20.36
CA PHE A 351 4.02 15.51 20.02
C PHE A 351 4.32 15.52 18.51
N ARG A 352 3.39 14.99 17.72
CA ARG A 352 3.43 15.03 16.24
C ARG A 352 3.60 16.45 15.66
N LYS A 353 2.95 17.46 16.28
CA LYS A 353 2.97 18.85 15.82
C LYS A 353 4.25 19.59 16.18
N GLY A 354 5.09 19.02 17.05
CA GLY A 354 6.42 19.54 17.35
C GLY A 354 6.39 20.89 18.08
N VAL A 355 5.53 21.03 19.08
CA VAL A 355 5.46 22.25 19.90
C VAL A 355 6.76 22.46 20.67
N ASP A 356 7.40 21.37 21.10
CA ASP A 356 8.73 21.36 21.72
C ASP A 356 9.82 21.89 20.76
N LEU A 357 9.72 21.55 19.47
CA LEU A 357 10.62 22.03 18.42
C LEU A 357 10.37 23.51 18.11
N PHE A 358 9.11 23.96 18.15
CA PHE A 358 8.77 25.38 18.04
C PHE A 358 9.41 26.19 19.17
N ILE A 359 9.34 25.71 20.41
CA ILE A 359 9.97 26.35 21.57
C ILE A 359 11.50 26.37 21.43
N ASP A 360 12.13 25.26 20.99
CA ASP A 360 13.59 25.24 20.79
C ASP A 360 14.04 26.17 19.64
N SER A 361 13.26 26.27 18.56
CA SER A 361 13.49 27.26 17.51
C SER A 361 13.39 28.69 18.05
N ALA A 362 12.38 28.99 18.88
CA ALA A 362 12.25 30.30 19.52
C ALA A 362 13.48 30.63 20.38
N ARG A 363 13.91 29.69 21.23
CA ARG A 363 15.11 29.82 22.06
C ARG A 363 16.36 30.14 21.24
N ARG A 364 16.53 29.48 20.10
CA ARG A 364 17.69 29.66 19.21
C ARG A 364 17.66 31.00 18.49
N VAL A 365 16.48 31.45 18.03
CA VAL A 365 16.32 32.78 17.43
C VAL A 365 16.66 33.86 18.45
N LEU A 366 16.11 33.77 19.66
CA LEU A 366 16.34 34.75 20.73
C LEU A 366 17.81 34.82 21.18
N ALA A 367 18.58 33.75 20.99
CA ALA A 367 20.01 33.71 21.30
C ALA A 367 20.91 34.32 20.20
N GLN A 368 20.37 34.64 19.03
CA GLN A 368 21.12 35.24 17.92
C GLN A 368 21.01 36.78 17.91
N PRO A 369 22.00 37.50 17.35
CA PRO A 369 21.91 38.95 17.18
C PRO A 369 20.66 39.38 16.38
N GLY A 370 19.88 40.33 16.90
CA GLY A 370 18.62 40.78 16.30
C GLY A 370 17.41 39.92 16.70
N GLY A 371 17.64 38.83 17.44
CA GLY A 371 16.62 37.92 17.94
C GLY A 371 15.73 38.52 19.02
N GLU A 372 16.19 39.54 19.75
CA GLU A 372 15.45 40.21 20.83
C GLU A 372 14.10 40.79 20.41
N ARG A 373 13.96 41.14 19.12
CA ARG A 373 12.74 41.60 18.45
C ARG A 373 11.71 40.50 18.21
N ALA A 374 12.10 39.23 18.30
CA ALA A 374 11.24 38.11 17.97
C ALA A 374 10.26 37.80 19.10
N PHE A 375 9.03 37.47 18.75
CA PHE A 375 8.02 37.01 19.69
C PHE A 375 7.24 35.84 19.11
N PHE A 376 6.96 34.83 19.93
CA PHE A 376 6.41 33.56 19.47
C PHE A 376 5.03 33.29 20.07
N GLY A 377 4.11 32.79 19.25
CA GLY A 377 2.79 32.35 19.70
C GLY A 377 2.41 30.99 19.15
N TRP A 378 1.99 30.04 20.00
CA TRP A 378 1.41 28.78 19.56
C TRP A 378 -0.10 28.80 19.73
N ILE A 379 -0.87 28.58 18.66
CA ILE A 379 -2.34 28.64 18.66
C ILE A 379 -2.93 27.22 18.62
N GLY A 380 -3.74 26.85 19.62
CA GLY A 380 -4.58 25.66 19.55
C GLY A 380 -4.90 25.02 20.90
N ALA A 381 -5.89 24.12 20.86
CA ALA A 381 -6.33 23.34 22.01
C ALA A 381 -5.26 22.35 22.50
N GLY A 382 -5.42 21.86 23.73
CA GLY A 382 -4.63 20.76 24.29
C GLY A 382 -3.45 21.17 25.17
N TYR A 383 -3.15 22.47 25.30
CA TYR A 383 -2.21 22.95 26.30
C TYR A 383 -2.88 22.99 27.68
N SER A 384 -2.69 21.94 28.48
CA SER A 384 -3.26 21.84 29.83
C SER A 384 -2.24 21.23 30.80
N PRO A 385 -1.14 21.93 31.11
CA PRO A 385 -0.02 21.38 31.89
C PRO A 385 -0.41 20.84 33.27
N ASP A 386 -1.51 21.34 33.86
CA ASP A 386 -2.01 20.87 35.15
C ASP A 386 -2.80 19.56 35.07
N ASN A 387 -3.25 19.16 33.87
CA ASN A 387 -4.08 17.95 33.65
C ASN A 387 -3.49 16.95 32.64
N ASP A 388 -2.45 17.32 31.89
CA ASP A 388 -1.77 16.45 30.94
C ASP A 388 -0.30 16.26 31.31
N ALA A 389 -0.06 15.13 31.99
CA ALA A 389 1.26 14.69 32.42
C ALA A 389 2.11 14.07 31.29
N ALA A 390 1.57 13.91 30.07
CA ALA A 390 2.25 13.22 28.99
C ALA A 390 3.05 14.16 28.08
N TYR A 391 2.58 15.39 27.87
CA TYR A 391 3.26 16.30 26.95
C TYR A 391 3.25 17.76 27.40
N SER A 392 2.08 18.35 27.66
CA SER A 392 1.99 19.79 27.96
C SER A 392 2.71 20.21 29.25
N VAL A 393 2.80 19.32 30.27
CA VAL A 393 3.63 19.57 31.45
C VAL A 393 5.10 19.80 31.10
N TYR A 394 5.65 19.04 30.15
CA TYR A 394 7.04 19.18 29.71
C TYR A 394 7.26 20.43 28.88
N LEU A 395 6.26 20.86 28.10
CA LEU A 395 6.32 22.12 27.37
C LEU A 395 6.35 23.32 28.32
N LYS A 396 5.57 23.28 29.41
CA LYS A 396 5.61 24.30 30.47
C LYS A 396 6.99 24.37 31.13
N ASP A 397 7.53 23.21 31.54
CA ASP A 397 8.86 23.14 32.16
C ASP A 397 9.97 23.60 31.19
N GLN A 398 9.85 23.29 29.89
CA GLN A 398 10.77 23.79 28.85
C GLN A 398 10.73 25.32 28.74
N LEU A 399 9.54 25.93 28.75
CA LEU A 399 9.39 27.40 28.69
C LEU A 399 9.99 28.07 29.93
N GLU A 400 9.71 27.55 31.13
CA GLU A 400 10.17 28.12 32.39
C GLU A 400 11.69 27.98 32.54
N ARG A 401 12.25 26.79 32.29
CA ARG A 401 13.70 26.55 32.45
C ARG A 401 14.56 27.19 31.36
N ALA A 402 13.98 27.45 30.19
CA ALA A 402 14.68 28.16 29.12
C ALA A 402 14.51 29.69 29.19
N ASP A 403 13.81 30.20 30.22
CA ASP A 403 13.52 31.63 30.41
C ASP A 403 12.79 32.26 29.20
N LEU A 404 11.81 31.54 28.66
CA LEU A 404 11.07 31.91 27.45
C LEU A 404 9.65 32.41 27.69
N SER A 405 9.18 32.39 28.95
CA SER A 405 7.78 32.67 29.30
C SER A 405 7.31 34.08 28.89
N ASP A 406 8.23 35.04 28.81
CA ASP A 406 7.94 36.43 28.38
C ASP A 406 8.04 36.64 26.86
N ARG A 407 8.46 35.61 26.11
CA ARG A 407 8.72 35.66 24.66
C ARG A 407 7.97 34.61 23.85
N VAL A 408 7.41 33.59 24.50
CA VAL A 408 6.65 32.52 23.87
C VAL A 408 5.32 32.36 24.61
N VAL A 409 4.21 32.56 23.92
CA VAL A 409 2.86 32.44 24.50
C VAL A 409 2.10 31.25 23.91
N MET A 410 1.42 30.50 24.78
CA MET A 410 0.46 29.46 24.40
C MET A 410 -0.94 30.08 24.34
N ILE A 411 -1.54 30.09 23.16
CA ILE A 411 -2.84 30.69 22.86
C ILE A 411 -3.86 29.56 22.65
N PRO A 412 -5.00 29.57 23.37
CA PRO A 412 -6.07 28.59 23.13
C PRO A 412 -6.59 28.61 21.69
N GLU A 413 -7.38 27.61 21.31
CA GLU A 413 -8.10 27.63 20.05
C GLU A 413 -9.00 28.86 19.93
N THR A 414 -9.08 29.42 18.72
CA THR A 414 -9.84 30.63 18.45
C THR A 414 -10.58 30.54 17.11
N SER A 415 -11.68 31.27 16.98
CA SER A 415 -12.41 31.51 15.73
C SER A 415 -11.78 32.61 14.88
N GLU A 416 -10.92 33.45 15.46
CA GLU A 416 -10.36 34.67 14.84
C GLU A 416 -8.90 34.45 14.36
N ILE A 417 -8.58 33.25 13.85
CA ILE A 417 -7.21 32.90 13.43
C ILE A 417 -6.71 33.76 12.24
N GLU A 418 -7.60 34.19 11.35
CA GLU A 418 -7.26 35.09 10.24
C GLU A 418 -6.77 36.47 10.76
N HIS A 419 -7.31 36.95 11.89
CA HIS A 419 -6.82 38.15 12.56
C HIS A 419 -5.38 37.94 13.07
N ILE A 420 -5.08 36.77 13.64
CA ILE A 420 -3.73 36.41 14.08
C ILE A 420 -2.75 36.38 12.90
N TYR A 421 -3.16 35.87 11.74
CA TYR A 421 -2.31 35.93 10.53
C TYR A 421 -1.95 37.37 10.15
N SER A 422 -2.90 38.31 10.27
CA SER A 422 -2.67 39.73 9.97
C SER A 422 -1.70 40.42 10.93
N LEU A 423 -1.63 39.94 12.18
CA LEU A 423 -0.73 40.46 13.21
C LEU A 423 0.68 39.83 13.13
N SER A 424 0.85 38.77 12.36
CA SER A 424 2.06 37.93 12.36
C SER A 424 3.00 38.24 11.20
N ASN A 425 4.28 37.93 11.37
CA ASN A 425 5.30 38.08 10.33
C ASN A 425 5.71 36.74 9.71
N LEU A 426 5.65 35.64 10.46
CA LEU A 426 6.03 34.32 9.97
C LEU A 426 5.15 33.23 10.60
N PHE A 427 4.82 32.20 9.83
CA PHE A 427 4.25 30.95 10.35
C PHE A 427 5.32 29.86 10.36
N LEU A 428 5.62 29.27 11.52
CA LEU A 428 6.53 28.15 11.68
C LEU A 428 5.75 26.84 11.82
N LEU A 429 5.84 26.00 10.80
CA LEU A 429 5.32 24.63 10.80
C LEU A 429 6.39 23.68 11.32
N SER A 430 6.45 23.50 12.64
CA SER A 430 7.43 22.67 13.35
C SER A 430 7.06 21.18 13.44
N SER A 431 6.12 20.71 12.61
CA SER A 431 5.60 19.35 12.71
C SER A 431 6.63 18.30 12.37
N ARG A 432 6.59 17.15 13.07
CA ARG A 432 7.38 15.97 12.73
C ARG A 432 6.81 15.23 11.52
N LEU A 433 5.48 15.18 11.45
CA LEU A 433 4.70 14.56 10.39
C LEU A 433 3.38 15.29 10.27
N ASP A 434 3.13 15.98 9.15
CA ASP A 434 1.84 16.65 8.91
C ASP A 434 1.55 16.68 7.41
N PRO A 435 0.58 15.90 6.90
CA PRO A 435 0.41 15.68 5.47
C PRO A 435 0.33 16.97 4.66
N LEU A 436 -0.73 17.74 4.88
CA LEU A 436 -0.95 19.04 4.26
C LEU A 436 -1.86 19.87 5.19
N PRO A 437 -1.30 20.59 6.18
CA PRO A 437 -2.10 21.27 7.20
C PRO A 437 -2.84 22.49 6.66
N ASN A 438 -4.15 22.58 6.91
CA ASN A 438 -5.00 23.72 6.53
C ASN A 438 -4.42 25.05 7.03
N VAL A 439 -3.97 25.11 8.29
CA VAL A 439 -3.42 26.35 8.87
C VAL A 439 -2.19 26.89 8.11
N ALA A 440 -1.41 26.03 7.45
CA ALA A 440 -0.28 26.47 6.62
C ALA A 440 -0.76 26.93 5.24
N ILE A 441 -1.76 26.27 4.66
CA ILE A 441 -2.42 26.74 3.43
C ILE A 441 -2.99 28.15 3.66
N ASP A 442 -3.73 28.32 4.76
CA ASP A 442 -4.38 29.58 5.10
C ASP A 442 -3.35 30.69 5.30
N ALA A 443 -2.28 30.43 6.07
CA ALA A 443 -1.17 31.36 6.24
C ALA A 443 -0.56 31.80 4.90
N MET A 444 -0.20 30.85 4.02
CA MET A 444 0.38 31.18 2.71
C MET A 444 -0.58 32.00 1.85
N MET A 445 -1.87 31.65 1.83
CA MET A 445 -2.88 32.35 1.03
C MET A 445 -3.18 33.76 1.56
N SER A 446 -3.12 33.97 2.87
CA SER A 446 -3.23 35.31 3.47
C SER A 446 -1.98 36.16 3.20
N GLY A 447 -0.86 35.52 2.83
CA GLY A 447 0.42 36.17 2.51
C GLY A 447 1.39 36.16 3.67
N LEU A 448 1.19 35.30 4.65
CA LEU A 448 2.13 35.06 5.73
C LEU A 448 3.17 34.03 5.25
N PRO A 449 4.47 34.38 5.18
CA PRO A 449 5.52 33.41 4.89
C PRO A 449 5.44 32.19 5.81
N VAL A 450 5.62 30.99 5.26
CA VAL A 450 5.66 29.73 6.02
C VAL A 450 7.05 29.14 5.98
N MET A 451 7.56 28.72 7.14
CA MET A 451 8.80 27.98 7.29
C MET A 451 8.53 26.58 7.85
N CYS A 452 9.24 25.56 7.38
CA CYS A 452 9.07 24.18 7.83
C CYS A 452 10.36 23.35 7.75
N PHE A 453 10.31 22.15 8.29
CA PHE A 453 11.36 21.14 8.11
C PHE A 453 11.14 20.33 6.83
N ASP A 454 12.23 19.97 6.15
CA ASP A 454 12.21 19.09 4.99
C ASP A 454 11.61 17.72 5.37
N LYS A 455 10.94 17.06 4.42
CA LYS A 455 10.34 15.71 4.56
C LYS A 455 9.21 15.55 5.60
N THR A 456 8.76 16.63 6.25
CA THR A 456 7.72 16.55 7.30
C THR A 456 6.30 16.77 6.79
N SER A 457 6.16 17.55 5.72
CA SER A 457 4.88 18.04 5.20
C SER A 457 4.94 18.29 3.70
N GLY A 458 3.81 18.17 3.00
CA GLY A 458 3.69 18.59 1.61
C GLY A 458 3.87 20.09 1.39
N ILE A 459 3.84 20.90 2.46
CA ILE A 459 4.17 22.33 2.37
C ILE A 459 5.64 22.54 1.95
N ALA A 460 6.55 21.63 2.32
CA ALA A 460 7.94 21.69 1.86
C ALA A 460 8.05 21.54 0.33
N ASP A 461 7.25 20.65 -0.28
CA ASP A 461 7.20 20.51 -1.74
C ASP A 461 6.64 21.78 -2.41
N VAL A 462 5.61 22.37 -1.80
CA VAL A 462 4.96 23.60 -2.29
C VAL A 462 5.94 24.77 -2.27
N LEU A 463 6.64 24.98 -1.14
CA LEU A 463 7.67 26.01 -0.99
C LEU A 463 8.86 25.79 -1.94
N SER A 464 9.27 24.53 -2.14
CA SER A 464 10.33 24.20 -3.09
C SER A 464 9.94 24.60 -4.52
N ARG A 465 8.71 24.29 -4.93
CA ARG A 465 8.20 24.64 -6.27
C ARG A 465 7.93 26.14 -6.44
N ALA A 466 7.64 26.84 -5.35
CA ALA A 466 7.51 28.29 -5.34
C ALA A 466 8.87 29.03 -5.46
N GLY A 467 10.01 28.32 -5.41
CA GLY A 467 11.34 28.92 -5.57
C GLY A 467 11.85 29.63 -4.30
N VAL A 468 11.43 29.14 -3.13
CA VAL A 468 11.80 29.71 -1.81
C VAL A 468 12.35 28.63 -0.86
N ARG A 469 12.90 27.54 -1.42
CA ARG A 469 13.43 26.40 -0.65
C ARG A 469 14.50 26.85 0.36
N ASP A 470 15.48 27.61 -0.09
CA ASP A 470 16.65 27.95 0.73
C ASP A 470 16.27 28.84 1.91
N GLU A 471 15.28 29.72 1.75
CA GLU A 471 14.78 30.61 2.80
C GLU A 471 13.81 29.92 3.76
N CYS A 472 13.01 28.97 3.29
CA CYS A 472 11.84 28.49 4.04
C CYS A 472 11.93 27.04 4.52
N ILE A 473 12.92 26.27 4.05
CA ILE A 473 13.03 24.83 4.36
C ILE A 473 14.37 24.56 5.05
N ALA A 474 14.29 24.16 6.31
CA ALA A 474 15.42 23.64 7.07
C ALA A 474 15.52 22.12 6.93
N GLU A 475 16.66 21.53 7.27
CA GLU A 475 16.81 20.07 7.30
C GLU A 475 15.85 19.43 8.31
N TYR A 476 15.68 18.11 8.22
CA TYR A 476 14.72 17.38 9.03
C TYR A 476 14.96 17.58 10.54
N LEU A 477 14.03 18.28 11.19
CA LEU A 477 14.04 18.66 12.61
C LEU A 477 15.24 19.53 13.04
N ASP A 478 15.90 20.21 12.10
CA ASP A 478 17.00 21.12 12.38
C ASP A 478 16.51 22.49 12.85
N THR A 479 16.31 22.62 14.16
CA THR A 479 15.87 23.87 14.80
C THR A 479 16.91 24.99 14.72
N ALA A 480 18.20 24.67 14.51
CA ALA A 480 19.25 25.67 14.29
C ALA A 480 19.14 26.28 12.89
N GLY A 481 19.00 25.43 11.87
CA GLY A 481 18.78 25.86 10.50
C GLY A 481 17.48 26.64 10.31
N VAL A 482 16.43 26.35 11.10
CA VAL A 482 15.23 27.20 11.20
C VAL A 482 15.59 28.58 11.77
N ALA A 483 16.27 28.63 12.91
CA ALA A 483 16.60 29.90 13.57
C ALA A 483 17.43 30.83 12.67
N ASP A 484 18.46 30.30 12.00
CA ASP A 484 19.30 31.06 11.07
C ASP A 484 18.49 31.69 9.93
N ARG A 485 17.49 30.95 9.41
CA ARG A 485 16.61 31.43 8.33
C ARG A 485 15.65 32.50 8.82
N ILE A 486 15.08 32.34 10.02
CA ILE A 486 14.21 33.34 10.64
C ILE A 486 14.98 34.66 10.81
N VAL A 487 16.18 34.62 11.41
CA VAL A 487 17.01 35.81 11.63
C VAL A 487 17.42 36.47 10.32
N LYS A 488 17.79 35.68 9.29
CA LYS A 488 18.06 36.22 7.94
C LYS A 488 16.84 36.96 7.37
N LEU A 489 15.64 36.37 7.43
CA LEU A 489 14.42 37.02 6.98
C LEU A 489 14.09 38.28 7.78
N MET A 490 14.29 38.26 9.11
CA MET A 490 14.09 39.42 9.99
C MET A 490 15.00 40.60 9.61
N SER A 491 16.20 40.32 9.12
CA SER A 491 17.21 41.31 8.73
C SER A 491 17.08 41.82 7.29
N SER A 492 16.28 41.16 6.43
CA SER A 492 16.19 41.47 5.00
C SER A 492 14.74 41.68 4.55
N PRO A 493 14.26 42.95 4.53
CA PRO A 493 12.93 43.29 4.00
C PRO A 493 12.73 42.85 2.54
N GLU A 494 13.81 42.88 1.73
CA GLU A 494 13.78 42.42 0.34
C GLU A 494 13.52 40.91 0.26
N ALA A 495 14.30 40.09 0.99
CA ALA A 495 14.09 38.65 1.01
C ALA A 495 12.70 38.29 1.55
N TYR A 496 12.26 38.97 2.61
CA TYR A 496 10.92 38.81 3.17
C TYR A 496 9.82 39.09 2.14
N GLY A 497 9.88 40.25 1.47
CA GLY A 497 8.90 40.62 0.44
C GLY A 497 8.88 39.65 -0.74
N ARG A 498 10.05 39.16 -1.17
CA ARG A 498 10.18 38.14 -2.22
C ARG A 498 9.52 36.83 -1.80
N VAL A 499 9.83 36.32 -0.61
CA VAL A 499 9.27 35.07 -0.09
C VAL A 499 7.76 35.16 0.06
N GLN A 500 7.25 36.26 0.62
CA GLN A 500 5.82 36.52 0.75
C GLN A 500 5.12 36.49 -0.62
N ALA A 501 5.62 37.24 -1.59
CA ALA A 501 5.01 37.34 -2.91
C ALA A 501 4.98 36.01 -3.66
N LEU A 502 6.12 35.30 -3.70
CA LEU A 502 6.23 34.02 -4.42
C LEU A 502 5.40 32.91 -3.76
N SER A 503 5.48 32.80 -2.43
CA SER A 503 4.74 31.78 -1.68
C SER A 503 3.23 31.97 -1.83
N LYS A 504 2.74 33.23 -1.73
CA LYS A 504 1.32 33.55 -1.89
C LYS A 504 0.84 33.28 -3.31
N ALA A 505 1.56 33.74 -4.32
CA ALA A 505 1.20 33.53 -5.73
C ALA A 505 1.08 32.04 -6.06
N TYR A 506 2.05 31.23 -5.60
CA TYR A 506 2.02 29.79 -5.82
C TYR A 506 0.90 29.09 -5.03
N ALA A 507 0.66 29.50 -3.77
CA ALA A 507 -0.40 28.97 -2.93
C ALA A 507 -1.81 29.23 -3.50
N VAL A 508 -2.09 30.47 -3.96
CA VAL A 508 -3.37 30.83 -4.57
C VAL A 508 -3.67 30.00 -5.81
N HIS A 509 -2.65 29.70 -6.63
CA HIS A 509 -2.81 28.84 -7.79
C HIS A 509 -3.00 27.36 -7.41
N THR A 510 -2.31 26.89 -6.37
CA THR A 510 -2.25 25.46 -6.00
C THR A 510 -3.45 25.01 -5.19
N PHE A 511 -3.93 25.84 -4.26
CA PHE A 511 -4.95 25.49 -3.28
C PHE A 511 -6.34 26.03 -3.64
N ASP A 512 -6.64 26.08 -4.94
CA ASP A 512 -7.97 26.43 -5.45
C ASP A 512 -8.98 25.31 -5.13
N PHE A 513 -9.94 25.59 -4.24
CA PHE A 513 -10.93 24.62 -3.80
C PHE A 513 -11.92 24.22 -4.88
N ALA A 514 -12.33 25.16 -5.74
CA ALA A 514 -13.27 24.85 -6.82
C ALA A 514 -12.64 23.88 -7.82
N ARG A 515 -11.36 24.11 -8.17
CA ARG A 515 -10.58 23.20 -9.00
C ARG A 515 -10.39 21.84 -8.33
N TYR A 516 -10.10 21.82 -7.03
CA TYR A 516 -10.00 20.58 -6.25
C TYR A 516 -11.31 19.78 -6.32
N ALA A 517 -12.45 20.39 -5.97
CA ALA A 517 -13.75 19.74 -5.98
C ALA A 517 -14.13 19.22 -7.38
N ALA A 518 -13.88 20.01 -8.43
CA ALA A 518 -14.11 19.59 -9.81
C ALA A 518 -13.25 18.38 -10.20
N ARG A 519 -11.99 18.30 -9.74
CA ARG A 519 -11.13 17.15 -9.99
C ARG A 519 -11.62 15.90 -9.28
N ILE A 520 -12.07 16.01 -8.02
CA ILE A 520 -12.65 14.87 -7.27
C ILE A 520 -13.93 14.36 -7.96
N GLU A 521 -14.79 15.28 -8.40
CA GLU A 521 -16.00 14.96 -9.17
C GLU A 521 -15.66 14.26 -10.49
N GLN A 522 -14.67 14.77 -11.24
CA GLN A 522 -14.23 14.17 -12.50
C GLN A 522 -13.79 12.71 -12.32
N LEU A 523 -13.01 12.41 -11.27
CA LEU A 523 -12.58 11.05 -10.95
C LEU A 523 -13.78 10.14 -10.68
N ALA A 524 -14.76 10.60 -9.91
CA ALA A 524 -15.95 9.82 -9.62
C ALA A 524 -16.79 9.53 -10.88
N LEU A 525 -16.90 10.52 -11.77
CA LEU A 525 -17.66 10.38 -13.02
C LEU A 525 -16.95 9.53 -14.07
N SER A 526 -15.61 9.59 -14.15
CA SER A 526 -14.84 8.77 -15.09
C SER A 526 -14.98 7.28 -14.82
N GLU A 527 -14.97 6.88 -13.55
CA GLU A 527 -15.08 5.46 -13.18
C GLU A 527 -16.47 4.90 -13.49
N ARG A 528 -17.52 5.70 -13.35
CA ARG A 528 -18.88 5.29 -13.71
C ARG A 528 -18.98 4.97 -15.19
N ALA A 529 -18.39 5.81 -16.05
CA ALA A 529 -18.25 5.50 -17.47
C ALA A 529 -17.39 4.24 -17.66
N ALA A 530 -16.31 4.09 -16.89
CA ALA A 530 -15.42 2.93 -16.95
C ALA A 530 -16.08 1.61 -16.52
N VAL A 531 -17.11 1.58 -15.67
CA VAL A 531 -17.86 0.33 -15.36
C VAL A 531 -18.53 -0.21 -16.62
N GLU A 532 -19.15 0.65 -17.42
CA GLU A 532 -19.75 0.25 -18.71
C GLU A 532 -18.69 -0.21 -19.72
N PHE A 533 -17.50 0.40 -19.72
CA PHE A 533 -16.36 -0.06 -20.52
C PHE A 533 -15.80 -1.39 -20.03
N ARG A 534 -15.72 -1.62 -18.72
CA ARG A 534 -15.15 -2.84 -18.14
C ARG A 534 -15.93 -4.09 -18.51
N GLU A 535 -17.26 -4.03 -18.58
CA GLU A 535 -18.05 -5.16 -19.08
C GLU A 535 -17.76 -5.46 -20.56
N ARG A 536 -17.52 -4.43 -21.39
CA ARG A 536 -17.07 -4.60 -22.78
C ARG A 536 -15.66 -5.17 -22.84
N ASP A 537 -14.78 -4.75 -21.93
CA ASP A 537 -13.40 -5.22 -21.83
C ASP A 537 -13.37 -6.71 -21.45
N VAL A 538 -14.19 -7.13 -20.48
CA VAL A 538 -14.39 -8.54 -20.13
C VAL A 538 -14.86 -9.32 -21.34
N ALA A 539 -15.89 -8.84 -22.05
CA ALA A 539 -16.41 -9.52 -23.23
C ALA A 539 -15.33 -9.66 -24.33
N GLN A 540 -14.50 -8.62 -24.54
CA GLN A 540 -13.40 -8.66 -25.49
C GLN A 540 -12.31 -9.66 -25.09
N ILE A 541 -11.94 -9.71 -23.81
CA ILE A 541 -10.94 -10.64 -23.28
C ILE A 541 -11.43 -12.09 -23.41
N VAL A 542 -12.69 -12.35 -23.05
CA VAL A 542 -13.31 -13.68 -23.21
C VAL A 542 -13.35 -14.08 -24.69
N LYS A 543 -13.76 -13.17 -25.57
CA LYS A 543 -13.83 -13.41 -27.01
C LYS A 543 -12.47 -13.71 -27.64
N SER A 544 -11.39 -13.11 -27.15
CA SER A 544 -10.06 -13.31 -27.72
C SER A 544 -9.47 -14.69 -27.44
N GLY A 545 -9.91 -15.35 -26.36
CA GLY A 545 -9.34 -16.61 -25.88
C GLY A 545 -7.87 -16.55 -25.48
N SER A 546 -7.27 -15.34 -25.39
CA SER A 546 -5.83 -15.16 -25.16
C SER A 546 -5.44 -15.15 -23.68
N LEU A 547 -6.39 -14.89 -22.77
CA LEU A 547 -6.14 -14.81 -21.34
C LEU A 547 -5.61 -16.16 -20.81
N ARG A 548 -4.42 -16.15 -20.22
CA ARG A 548 -3.79 -17.35 -19.64
C ARG A 548 -4.16 -17.45 -18.16
N ALA A 549 -5.31 -18.04 -17.87
CA ALA A 549 -5.82 -18.22 -16.51
C ALA A 549 -4.88 -19.04 -15.61
N ASP A 550 -4.17 -20.02 -16.17
CA ASP A 550 -3.17 -20.84 -15.45
C ASP A 550 -1.94 -20.05 -14.99
N PHE A 551 -1.69 -18.89 -15.60
CA PHE A 551 -0.60 -17.98 -15.29
C PHE A 551 -1.09 -16.79 -14.44
N MET A 552 -2.16 -16.13 -14.89
CA MET A 552 -2.68 -14.91 -14.29
C MET A 552 -3.32 -15.14 -12.92
N LEU A 553 -4.08 -16.22 -12.73
CA LEU A 553 -4.81 -16.42 -11.47
C LEU A 553 -3.86 -16.82 -10.33
N PRO A 554 -4.03 -16.25 -9.13
CA PRO A 554 -3.28 -16.71 -7.97
C PRO A 554 -3.70 -18.14 -7.57
N PRO A 555 -2.87 -18.89 -6.82
CA PRO A 555 -3.13 -20.29 -6.48
C PRO A 555 -4.49 -20.55 -5.85
N GLU A 556 -5.03 -19.61 -5.07
CA GLU A 556 -6.32 -19.72 -4.38
C GLU A 556 -7.53 -19.55 -5.31
N ALA A 557 -7.31 -19.00 -6.50
CA ALA A 557 -8.33 -18.74 -7.52
C ALA A 557 -8.25 -19.72 -8.70
N LYS A 558 -7.45 -20.79 -8.61
CA LYS A 558 -7.35 -21.81 -9.65
C LYS A 558 -8.70 -22.48 -9.91
N GLY A 559 -8.97 -22.77 -11.19
CA GLY A 559 -10.19 -23.47 -11.62
C GLY A 559 -11.36 -22.58 -12.03
N MET A 560 -11.23 -21.26 -11.98
CA MET A 560 -12.24 -20.33 -12.51
C MET A 560 -12.45 -20.51 -14.01
N GLY A 561 -13.70 -20.41 -14.47
CA GLY A 561 -14.02 -20.41 -15.90
C GLY A 561 -13.49 -19.16 -16.61
N ALA A 562 -13.37 -19.18 -17.94
CA ALA A 562 -12.79 -18.08 -18.72
C ALA A 562 -13.44 -16.72 -18.45
N ASN A 563 -14.78 -16.68 -18.30
CA ASN A 563 -15.50 -15.45 -17.96
C ASN A 563 -15.19 -14.95 -16.55
N GLU A 564 -15.15 -15.85 -15.56
CA GLU A 564 -14.81 -15.50 -14.18
C GLU A 564 -13.37 -14.99 -14.06
N ALA A 565 -12.43 -15.65 -14.76
CA ALA A 565 -11.04 -15.22 -14.81
C ALA A 565 -10.88 -13.84 -15.47
N ALA A 566 -11.61 -13.57 -16.56
CA ALA A 566 -11.61 -12.26 -17.21
C ALA A 566 -12.20 -11.18 -16.29
N ARG A 567 -13.29 -11.48 -15.57
CA ARG A 567 -13.86 -10.57 -14.58
C ARG A 567 -12.89 -10.30 -13.43
N PHE A 568 -12.27 -11.34 -12.88
CA PHE A 568 -11.24 -11.19 -11.86
C PHE A 568 -10.11 -10.27 -12.35
N TYR A 569 -9.63 -10.49 -13.59
CA TYR A 569 -8.59 -9.65 -14.18
C TYR A 569 -9.00 -8.18 -14.29
N VAL A 570 -10.19 -7.89 -14.82
CA VAL A 570 -10.62 -6.50 -15.06
C VAL A 570 -11.05 -5.77 -13.79
N PHE A 571 -11.72 -6.45 -12.85
CA PHE A 571 -12.34 -5.81 -11.69
C PHE A 571 -11.52 -5.89 -10.40
N ASP A 572 -10.73 -6.96 -10.23
CA ASP A 572 -10.10 -7.29 -8.94
C ASP A 572 -8.57 -7.33 -8.98
N ASN A 573 -7.95 -7.58 -10.14
CA ASN A 573 -6.49 -7.73 -10.27
C ASN A 573 -5.70 -6.50 -9.80
N TRP A 574 -6.15 -5.31 -10.19
CA TRP A 574 -5.52 -4.05 -9.81
C TRP A 574 -5.75 -3.67 -8.34
N SER A 575 -6.62 -4.40 -7.66
CA SER A 575 -6.85 -4.28 -6.22
C SER A 575 -5.99 -5.27 -5.41
N GLN A 576 -5.31 -6.23 -6.04
CA GLN A 576 -4.44 -7.19 -5.33
C GLN A 576 -3.16 -6.53 -4.82
N GLU A 577 -2.52 -7.13 -3.80
CA GLU A 577 -1.23 -6.66 -3.28
C GLU A 577 -0.15 -6.60 -4.38
N THR A 578 -0.11 -7.65 -5.20
CA THR A 578 0.71 -7.75 -6.40
C THR A 578 -0.20 -8.03 -7.59
N PRO A 579 -0.61 -7.00 -8.37
CA PRO A 579 -1.38 -7.20 -9.59
C PRO A 579 -0.65 -8.16 -10.54
N ARG A 580 -1.38 -9.00 -11.27
CA ARG A 580 -0.83 -10.05 -12.12
C ARG A 580 -1.04 -9.74 -13.61
N ARG A 581 -0.13 -10.21 -14.45
CA ARG A 581 -0.13 -10.06 -15.91
C ARG A 581 -1.15 -11.05 -16.50
N PRO A 582 -1.90 -10.64 -17.55
CA PRO A 582 -2.96 -11.47 -18.13
C PRO A 582 -2.42 -12.66 -18.95
N GLU A 583 -1.22 -12.51 -19.50
CA GLU A 583 -0.54 -13.54 -20.29
C GLU A 583 0.98 -13.35 -20.18
N PRO A 584 1.77 -14.43 -20.35
CA PRO A 584 3.23 -14.35 -20.36
C PRO A 584 3.72 -13.40 -21.45
N GLY A 585 4.71 -12.57 -21.10
CA GLY A 585 5.38 -11.70 -22.06
C GLY A 585 4.63 -10.42 -22.43
N PHE A 586 3.46 -10.16 -21.83
CA PHE A 586 2.76 -8.88 -21.95
C PHE A 586 2.79 -8.09 -20.64
N HIS A 587 3.19 -6.82 -20.71
CA HIS A 587 3.23 -5.93 -19.56
C HIS A 587 2.12 -4.86 -19.63
N PRO A 588 1.03 -5.00 -18.84
CA PRO A 588 -0.15 -4.15 -18.98
C PRO A 588 0.11 -2.68 -18.62
N VAL A 589 0.93 -2.39 -17.59
CA VAL A 589 1.23 -1.01 -17.19
C VAL A 589 2.05 -0.25 -18.24
N LEU A 590 3.03 -0.90 -18.89
CA LEU A 590 3.80 -0.28 -19.97
C LEU A 590 2.90 0.11 -21.15
N TYR A 591 1.95 -0.77 -21.51
CA TYR A 591 1.02 -0.45 -22.59
C TYR A 591 0.03 0.64 -22.21
N TRP A 592 -0.50 0.62 -20.98
CA TRP A 592 -1.37 1.68 -20.47
C TRP A 592 -0.70 3.06 -20.53
N LYS A 593 0.57 3.15 -20.15
CA LYS A 593 1.33 4.41 -20.25
C LYS A 593 1.47 4.90 -21.68
N ALA A 594 1.83 4.00 -22.60
CA ALA A 594 1.93 4.34 -24.02
C ALA A 594 0.60 4.84 -24.60
N LEU A 595 -0.54 4.29 -24.15
CA LEU A 595 -1.87 4.79 -24.51
C LEU A 595 -2.15 6.17 -23.93
N ALA A 596 -1.83 6.36 -22.64
CA ALA A 596 -2.06 7.61 -21.91
C ALA A 596 -1.24 8.80 -22.46
N GLU A 597 -0.06 8.55 -23.04
CA GLU A 597 0.74 9.56 -23.73
C GLU A 597 0.10 10.06 -25.03
N GLN A 598 -0.71 9.23 -25.69
CA GLN A 598 -1.34 9.58 -26.97
C GLN A 598 -2.71 10.23 -26.80
N SER A 599 -3.48 9.82 -25.78
CA SER A 599 -4.84 10.28 -25.53
C SER A 599 -5.34 9.89 -24.15
N GLU A 600 -6.41 10.53 -23.66
CA GLU A 600 -7.13 10.03 -22.47
C GLU A 600 -7.71 8.63 -22.75
N PHE A 601 -7.26 7.63 -22.00
CA PHE A 601 -7.68 6.23 -22.12
C PHE A 601 -8.32 5.74 -20.82
N ASN A 602 -9.59 5.31 -20.90
CA ASN A 602 -10.43 4.95 -19.74
C ASN A 602 -10.87 3.47 -19.72
N GLY A 603 -10.13 2.57 -20.39
CA GLY A 603 -10.42 1.12 -20.43
C GLY A 603 -9.32 0.26 -19.83
N ASP A 604 -9.49 -1.06 -19.89
CA ASP A 604 -8.43 -2.01 -19.55
C ASP A 604 -7.40 -2.11 -20.68
N ALA A 605 -6.12 -1.99 -20.32
CA ALA A 605 -5.01 -1.97 -21.27
C ALA A 605 -4.89 -3.28 -22.07
N TYR A 606 -5.17 -4.43 -21.46
CA TYR A 606 -5.12 -5.72 -22.16
C TYR A 606 -6.29 -5.88 -23.13
N ALA A 607 -7.49 -5.48 -22.72
CA ALA A 607 -8.64 -5.48 -23.62
C ALA A 607 -8.43 -4.56 -24.83
N GLU A 608 -7.78 -3.40 -24.66
CA GLU A 608 -7.43 -2.50 -25.76
C GLU A 608 -6.30 -3.08 -26.64
N PHE A 609 -5.29 -3.69 -26.03
CA PHE A 609 -4.22 -4.40 -26.73
C PHE A 609 -4.78 -5.46 -27.68
N LEU A 610 -5.76 -6.24 -27.20
CA LEU A 610 -6.47 -7.23 -28.01
C LEU A 610 -7.33 -6.57 -29.10
N ARG A 611 -8.03 -5.47 -28.80
CA ARG A 611 -8.83 -4.73 -29.80
C ARG A 611 -7.99 -4.17 -30.94
N ARG A 612 -6.79 -3.68 -30.63
CA ARG A 612 -5.84 -3.16 -31.63
C ARG A 612 -5.01 -4.25 -32.32
N ASN A 613 -5.42 -5.51 -32.21
CA ASN A 613 -4.74 -6.66 -32.81
C ASN A 613 -3.27 -6.79 -32.36
N ARG A 614 -3.02 -6.64 -31.05
CA ARG A 614 -1.75 -6.96 -30.39
C ARG A 614 -0.55 -6.16 -30.96
N PRO A 615 -0.58 -4.81 -30.90
CA PRO A 615 0.46 -3.97 -31.47
C PRO A 615 1.84 -4.27 -30.85
N GLN A 616 2.89 -4.19 -31.67
CA GLN A 616 4.27 -4.35 -31.22
C GLN A 616 4.74 -3.13 -30.42
N GLY A 617 5.57 -3.35 -29.40
CA GLY A 617 6.11 -2.28 -28.56
C GLY A 617 6.83 -2.82 -27.32
N PRO A 618 7.37 -1.93 -26.46
CA PRO A 618 8.15 -2.30 -25.27
C PRO A 618 7.34 -3.04 -24.18
N TRP A 619 6.01 -3.10 -24.31
CA TRP A 619 5.13 -3.90 -23.46
C TRP A 619 5.10 -5.39 -23.85
N LEU A 620 5.77 -5.80 -24.93
CA LEU A 620 5.92 -7.19 -25.32
C LEU A 620 7.37 -7.66 -25.17
N THR A 621 7.53 -8.90 -24.72
CA THR A 621 8.81 -9.61 -24.71
C THR A 621 8.63 -11.02 -25.28
N GLN A 622 9.71 -11.59 -25.82
CA GLN A 622 9.70 -12.95 -26.35
C GLN A 622 9.41 -13.94 -25.20
N VAL A 623 8.56 -14.93 -25.46
CA VAL A 623 8.27 -16.03 -24.53
C VAL A 623 8.80 -17.32 -25.12
N ILE A 624 9.74 -17.96 -24.43
CA ILE A 624 10.28 -19.27 -24.74
C ILE A 624 9.46 -20.32 -23.98
N ARG A 625 8.93 -21.31 -24.70
CA ARG A 625 7.99 -22.31 -24.20
C ARG A 625 8.55 -23.72 -24.28
N GLU A 626 7.94 -24.62 -23.52
CA GLU A 626 8.19 -26.07 -23.57
C GLU A 626 7.86 -26.69 -24.94
N THR A 627 7.03 -26.03 -25.75
CA THR A 627 6.67 -26.50 -27.09
C THR A 627 7.59 -25.98 -28.19
N ASP A 628 8.48 -25.05 -27.89
CA ASP A 628 9.34 -24.46 -28.92
C ASP A 628 10.40 -25.46 -29.38
N ALA A 629 10.76 -25.40 -30.66
CA ALA A 629 11.77 -26.25 -31.23
C ALA A 629 13.14 -25.99 -30.58
N SER A 630 13.88 -27.05 -30.28
CA SER A 630 15.27 -26.97 -29.80
C SER A 630 16.29 -26.97 -30.95
N GLU A 631 15.84 -26.93 -32.22
CA GLU A 631 16.62 -27.33 -33.40
C GLU A 631 18.06 -26.78 -33.41
N ALA A 632 18.97 -27.73 -33.26
CA ALA A 632 20.40 -27.59 -33.37
C ALA A 632 20.81 -27.57 -34.84
N GLN A 633 20.96 -26.40 -35.44
CA GLN A 633 21.81 -26.18 -36.62
C GLN A 633 22.01 -24.68 -36.89
N LEU A 634 22.83 -24.02 -36.05
CA LEU A 634 23.48 -22.78 -36.44
C LEU A 634 24.94 -23.11 -36.76
N GLY A 635 25.28 -23.02 -38.04
CA GLY A 635 26.60 -23.34 -38.57
C GLY A 635 27.72 -22.51 -37.95
N SER A 636 28.86 -23.18 -37.71
CA SER A 636 30.22 -22.63 -37.59
C SER A 636 30.54 -21.47 -36.62
N GLY A 637 29.61 -21.00 -35.79
CA GLY A 637 29.88 -20.03 -34.71
C GLY A 637 29.20 -20.42 -33.41
N ALA A 638 29.62 -21.52 -32.77
CA ALA A 638 29.00 -21.98 -31.53
C ALA A 638 29.30 -21.00 -30.38
N LEU A 639 28.27 -20.36 -29.83
CA LEU A 639 28.38 -19.53 -28.62
C LEU A 639 28.97 -20.36 -27.48
N THR A 640 30.01 -19.85 -26.82
CA THR A 640 30.56 -20.51 -25.62
C THR A 640 29.62 -20.28 -24.44
N THR A 641 29.35 -21.34 -23.68
CA THR A 641 28.37 -21.32 -22.58
C THR A 641 28.98 -21.81 -21.26
N ALA A 642 28.74 -21.07 -20.19
CA ALA A 642 29.05 -21.46 -18.82
C ALA A 642 27.81 -21.41 -17.93
N LEU A 643 27.77 -22.22 -16.89
CA LEU A 643 26.72 -22.21 -15.86
C LEU A 643 27.36 -22.09 -14.48
N HIS A 644 27.08 -20.97 -13.80
CA HIS A 644 27.43 -20.78 -12.40
C HIS A 644 26.32 -21.36 -11.50
N ILE A 645 26.68 -22.31 -10.64
CA ILE A 645 25.81 -22.93 -9.65
C ILE A 645 26.25 -22.49 -8.26
N HIS A 646 25.41 -21.75 -7.54
CA HIS A 646 25.61 -21.52 -6.11
C HIS A 646 24.96 -22.64 -5.29
N ALA A 647 25.77 -23.55 -4.76
CA ALA A 647 25.34 -24.74 -4.03
C ALA A 647 25.44 -24.53 -2.51
N ASP A 648 24.67 -23.55 -2.00
CA ASP A 648 24.52 -23.30 -0.55
C ASP A 648 23.94 -24.53 0.20
N ASN A 649 23.07 -25.28 -0.47
CA ASN A 649 22.62 -26.59 -0.03
C ASN A 649 23.16 -27.69 -0.95
N SER A 650 24.35 -28.20 -0.62
CA SER A 650 25.00 -29.27 -1.39
C SER A 650 24.19 -30.57 -1.50
N ASP A 651 23.15 -30.77 -0.69
CA ASP A 651 22.28 -31.96 -0.79
C ASP A 651 21.35 -31.92 -2.01
N GLU A 652 21.08 -30.73 -2.56
CA GLU A 652 20.15 -30.55 -3.67
C GLU A 652 20.81 -30.47 -5.05
N LEU A 653 22.15 -30.52 -5.10
CA LEU A 653 22.87 -30.41 -6.37
C LEU A 653 22.52 -31.54 -7.35
N SER A 654 22.27 -32.77 -6.88
CA SER A 654 21.78 -33.90 -7.68
C SER A 654 20.60 -33.51 -8.56
N LYS A 655 19.61 -32.81 -7.99
CA LYS A 655 18.41 -32.38 -8.71
C LYS A 655 18.76 -31.49 -9.91
N ILE A 656 19.78 -30.65 -9.77
CA ILE A 656 20.28 -29.79 -10.86
C ILE A 656 21.03 -30.63 -11.89
N VAL A 657 21.96 -31.50 -11.46
CA VAL A 657 22.79 -32.35 -12.34
C VAL A 657 21.92 -33.27 -13.19
N GLU A 658 20.91 -33.92 -12.60
CA GLU A 658 19.95 -34.76 -13.32
C GLU A 658 19.25 -34.01 -14.45
N ARG A 659 18.85 -32.76 -14.21
CA ARG A 659 18.19 -31.91 -15.22
C ARG A 659 19.14 -31.47 -16.33
N LEU A 660 20.43 -31.25 -16.00
CA LEU A 660 21.43 -30.94 -17.03
C LEU A 660 21.57 -32.08 -18.05
N HIS A 661 21.38 -33.34 -17.63
CA HIS A 661 21.44 -34.49 -18.55
C HIS A 661 20.28 -34.58 -19.54
N ALA A 662 19.19 -33.84 -19.33
CA ALA A 662 18.08 -33.75 -20.27
C ALA A 662 18.39 -32.85 -21.48
N ASN A 663 19.51 -32.13 -21.47
CA ASN A 663 19.92 -31.21 -22.53
C ASN A 663 21.08 -31.78 -23.35
N ASP A 664 21.09 -31.52 -24.64
CA ASP A 664 22.19 -31.87 -25.54
C ASP A 664 23.41 -30.98 -25.26
N ARG A 665 23.18 -29.67 -25.03
CA ARG A 665 24.23 -28.75 -24.61
C ARG A 665 24.61 -28.96 -23.14
N GLN A 666 25.90 -29.11 -22.91
CA GLN A 666 26.50 -29.30 -21.59
C GLN A 666 27.44 -28.11 -21.30
N PRO A 667 26.97 -27.04 -20.63
CA PRO A 667 27.77 -25.85 -20.35
C PRO A 667 28.97 -26.17 -19.44
N ASP A 668 30.01 -25.33 -19.49
CA ASP A 668 31.11 -25.43 -18.54
C ASP A 668 30.65 -24.98 -17.13
N LEU A 669 30.89 -25.79 -16.10
CA LEU A 669 30.38 -25.53 -14.75
C LEU A 669 31.37 -24.77 -13.87
N TYR A 670 30.86 -23.76 -13.19
CA TYR A 670 31.51 -23.05 -12.09
C TYR A 670 30.62 -23.22 -10.85
N VAL A 671 31.16 -23.76 -9.75
CA VAL A 671 30.36 -24.06 -8.56
C VAL A 671 30.92 -23.36 -7.33
N SER A 672 30.09 -22.58 -6.65
CA SER A 672 30.40 -22.01 -5.34
C SER A 672 29.73 -22.79 -4.22
N VAL A 673 30.44 -22.96 -3.10
CA VAL A 673 29.96 -23.60 -1.87
C VAL A 673 30.45 -22.82 -0.65
N THR A 674 29.81 -22.98 0.50
CA THR A 674 30.14 -22.20 1.71
C THR A 674 31.21 -22.82 2.61
N ASP A 675 31.50 -24.12 2.44
CA ASP A 675 32.51 -24.81 3.25
C ASP A 675 33.22 -25.95 2.49
N ARG A 676 34.29 -26.46 3.10
CA ARG A 676 35.14 -27.50 2.49
C ARG A 676 34.44 -28.86 2.39
N GLY A 677 33.58 -29.21 3.33
CA GLY A 677 32.84 -30.47 3.31
C GLY A 677 31.82 -30.49 2.16
N ALA A 678 31.09 -29.39 1.98
CA ALA A 678 30.23 -29.18 0.82
C ALA A 678 31.02 -29.30 -0.49
N ALA A 679 32.24 -28.73 -0.57
CA ALA A 679 33.08 -28.85 -1.77
C ALA A 679 33.44 -30.29 -2.13
N GLU A 680 33.73 -31.15 -1.14
CA GLU A 680 34.04 -32.56 -1.37
C GLU A 680 32.81 -33.33 -1.87
N LYS A 681 31.64 -33.07 -1.28
CA LYS A 681 30.38 -33.66 -1.71
C LYS A 681 30.05 -33.28 -3.16
N VAL A 682 30.10 -31.99 -3.48
CA VAL A 682 29.90 -31.46 -4.83
C VAL A 682 30.88 -32.08 -5.84
N ARG A 683 32.17 -32.22 -5.48
CA ARG A 683 33.16 -32.90 -6.34
C ARG A 683 32.79 -34.34 -6.65
N ALA A 684 32.27 -35.08 -5.67
CA ALA A 684 31.88 -36.47 -5.86
C ALA A 684 30.69 -36.59 -6.82
N GLU A 685 29.69 -35.72 -6.64
CA GLU A 685 28.46 -35.69 -7.42
C GLU A 685 28.67 -35.26 -8.87
N LEU A 686 29.50 -34.25 -9.09
CA LEU A 686 29.82 -33.74 -10.43
C LEU A 686 30.66 -34.70 -11.28
N LYS A 687 31.13 -35.84 -10.75
CA LYS A 687 31.76 -36.90 -11.56
C LYS A 687 30.79 -37.48 -12.60
N ALA A 688 29.49 -37.44 -12.32
CA ALA A 688 28.46 -37.91 -13.25
C ALA A 688 28.19 -36.91 -14.39
N TYR A 689 28.64 -35.66 -14.26
CA TYR A 689 28.40 -34.62 -15.25
C TYR A 689 29.17 -34.89 -16.55
N ARG A 690 28.51 -34.74 -17.70
CA ARG A 690 29.07 -35.06 -19.02
C ARG A 690 29.92 -33.93 -19.60
N GLY A 691 29.71 -32.69 -19.15
CA GLY A 691 30.47 -31.52 -19.55
C GLY A 691 31.73 -31.28 -18.71
N LYS A 692 32.32 -30.09 -18.82
CA LYS A 692 33.54 -29.74 -18.05
C LYS A 692 33.18 -29.02 -16.77
N VAL A 693 33.85 -29.38 -15.68
CA VAL A 693 33.83 -28.62 -14.42
C VAL A 693 35.10 -27.77 -14.36
N ARG A 694 34.97 -26.44 -14.44
CA ARG A 694 36.10 -25.51 -14.51
C ARG A 694 36.61 -25.14 -13.12
N ALA A 695 35.71 -24.89 -12.18
CA ALA A 695 36.06 -24.49 -10.83
C ALA A 695 35.02 -24.94 -9.81
N ILE A 696 35.49 -25.32 -8.62
CA ILE A 696 34.69 -25.49 -7.41
C ILE A 696 35.40 -24.70 -6.31
N ARG A 697 34.78 -23.62 -5.82
CA ARG A 697 35.39 -22.69 -4.85
C ARG A 697 34.55 -22.55 -3.59
N VAL A 698 35.26 -22.49 -2.46
CA VAL A 698 34.67 -22.16 -1.16
C VAL A 698 34.63 -20.64 -1.03
N VAL A 699 33.45 -20.07 -0.84
CA VAL A 699 33.21 -18.62 -0.79
C VAL A 699 32.70 -18.18 0.58
N ALA A 700 32.75 -16.87 0.85
CA ALA A 700 32.17 -16.32 2.07
C ALA A 700 30.65 -16.53 2.09
N SER A 701 30.09 -16.84 3.26
CA SER A 701 28.63 -16.90 3.47
C SER A 701 28.05 -15.48 3.60
N ARG A 702 28.19 -14.70 2.53
CA ARG A 702 27.76 -13.30 2.43
C ARG A 702 27.37 -12.98 1.00
N GLY A 703 26.39 -12.11 0.81
CA GLY A 703 25.90 -11.76 -0.54
C GLY A 703 25.05 -12.84 -1.22
N ARG A 704 24.72 -13.92 -0.49
CA ARG A 704 23.90 -15.07 -0.95
C ARG A 704 24.39 -15.59 -2.30
N GLU A 705 23.54 -15.73 -3.30
CA GLU A 705 23.87 -16.21 -4.65
C GLU A 705 24.55 -15.14 -5.54
N ILE A 706 24.32 -13.84 -5.25
CA ILE A 706 24.84 -12.73 -6.05
C ILE A 706 26.33 -12.47 -5.81
N GLY A 707 26.78 -12.54 -4.56
CA GLY A 707 28.19 -12.35 -4.20
C GLY A 707 29.11 -13.33 -4.94
N PRO A 708 28.87 -14.64 -4.85
CA PRO A 708 29.61 -15.66 -5.59
C PRO A 708 29.53 -15.49 -7.11
N LEU A 709 28.40 -15.04 -7.65
CA LEU A 709 28.27 -14.77 -9.09
C LEU A 709 29.14 -13.57 -9.52
N LEU A 710 28.99 -12.41 -8.87
CA LEU A 710 29.59 -11.15 -9.33
C LEU A 710 31.02 -10.95 -8.85
N THR A 711 31.28 -11.24 -7.57
CA THR A 711 32.58 -10.97 -6.91
C THR A 711 33.57 -12.10 -7.16
N GLU A 712 33.15 -13.37 -7.02
CA GLU A 712 34.07 -14.51 -7.14
C GLU A 712 34.30 -14.93 -8.59
N PHE A 713 33.23 -15.29 -9.33
CA PHE A 713 33.36 -15.86 -10.68
C PHE A 713 33.15 -14.86 -11.81
N GLY A 714 32.52 -13.72 -11.53
CA GLY A 714 32.13 -12.71 -12.52
C GLY A 714 33.24 -12.33 -13.51
N PRO A 715 34.46 -11.98 -13.05
CA PRO A 715 35.57 -11.61 -13.93
C PRO A 715 35.97 -12.69 -14.94
N GLU A 716 36.02 -13.96 -14.51
CA GLU A 716 36.36 -15.10 -15.38
C GLU A 716 35.21 -15.40 -16.36
N LEU A 717 33.97 -15.38 -15.85
CA LEU A 717 32.77 -15.68 -16.64
C LEU A 717 32.60 -14.73 -17.83
N ILE A 718 32.75 -13.41 -17.61
CA ILE A 718 32.61 -12.42 -18.70
C ILE A 718 33.80 -12.36 -19.65
N SER A 719 34.95 -12.92 -19.25
CA SER A 719 36.15 -13.01 -20.08
C SER A 719 36.05 -14.16 -21.07
N ASP A 720 35.62 -15.32 -20.60
CA ASP A 720 35.82 -16.59 -21.31
C ASP A 720 34.57 -17.09 -22.06
N TYR A 721 33.38 -16.57 -21.72
CA TYR A 721 32.11 -17.09 -22.22
C TYR A 721 31.23 -16.01 -22.85
N ASP A 722 30.50 -16.38 -23.91
CA ASP A 722 29.53 -15.48 -24.55
C ASP A 722 28.20 -15.43 -23.78
N ILE A 723 27.72 -16.60 -23.34
CA ILE A 723 26.46 -16.74 -22.61
C ILE A 723 26.73 -17.41 -21.25
N ILE A 724 26.21 -16.80 -20.19
CA ILE A 724 26.40 -17.22 -18.81
C ILE A 724 25.04 -17.54 -18.19
N GLY A 725 24.86 -18.80 -17.77
CA GLY A 725 23.75 -19.21 -16.91
C GLY A 725 24.10 -19.01 -15.45
N HIS A 726 23.11 -18.68 -14.64
CA HIS A 726 23.21 -18.66 -13.19
C HIS A 726 22.00 -19.35 -12.55
N VAL A 727 22.28 -20.31 -11.68
CA VAL A 727 21.29 -21.03 -10.87
C VAL A 727 21.84 -21.24 -9.47
N HIS A 728 20.96 -21.58 -8.53
CA HIS A 728 21.36 -21.88 -7.15
C HIS A 728 20.48 -22.97 -6.53
N THR A 729 20.98 -23.59 -5.46
CA THR A 729 20.19 -24.48 -4.60
C THR A 729 19.31 -23.63 -3.69
N ASN A 730 18.05 -24.02 -3.48
CA ASN A 730 17.08 -23.14 -2.84
C ASN A 730 17.01 -23.46 -1.34
N LYS A 731 17.63 -22.63 -0.49
CA LYS A 731 17.56 -22.78 0.97
C LYS A 731 16.82 -21.60 1.56
N SER A 732 15.49 -21.68 1.66
CA SER A 732 14.75 -20.69 2.46
C SER A 732 14.63 -21.19 3.90
N GLU A 733 15.51 -20.70 4.79
CA GLU A 733 15.36 -20.91 6.24
C GLU A 733 14.24 -20.05 6.86
N VAL A 734 13.72 -19.07 6.09
CA VAL A 734 12.70 -18.10 6.54
C VAL A 734 11.28 -18.62 6.33
N LEU A 735 11.05 -19.43 5.29
CA LEU A 735 9.73 -20.03 5.03
C LEU A 735 9.60 -21.35 5.78
N THR A 736 8.71 -21.39 6.77
CA THR A 736 8.41 -22.59 7.56
C THR A 736 7.73 -23.71 6.74
N ASP A 737 7.20 -23.39 5.56
CA ASP A 737 6.51 -24.35 4.68
C ASP A 737 7.44 -24.82 3.55
N ARG A 738 8.03 -26.02 3.74
CA ARG A 738 8.89 -26.67 2.74
C ARG A 738 8.19 -26.86 1.39
N SER A 739 6.87 -27.05 1.36
CA SER A 739 6.13 -27.25 0.10
C SER A 739 6.12 -26.01 -0.80
N LEU A 740 6.22 -24.81 -0.23
CA LEU A 740 6.34 -23.56 -0.97
C LEU A 740 7.76 -23.39 -1.53
N VAL A 741 8.77 -23.79 -0.76
CA VAL A 741 10.18 -23.74 -1.17
C VAL A 741 10.43 -24.72 -2.33
N ASP A 742 9.94 -25.96 -2.20
CA ASP A 742 10.07 -26.99 -3.22
C ASP A 742 9.36 -26.61 -4.52
N ARG A 743 8.15 -26.05 -4.43
CA ARG A 743 7.42 -25.54 -5.61
C ARG A 743 8.16 -24.42 -6.31
N GLY A 744 8.71 -23.48 -5.55
CA GLY A 744 9.52 -22.38 -6.10
C GLY A 744 10.78 -22.88 -6.79
N ALA A 745 11.52 -23.81 -6.16
CA ALA A 745 12.71 -24.41 -6.76
C ALA A 745 12.37 -25.20 -8.04
N HIS A 746 11.31 -26.01 -8.01
CA HIS A 746 10.83 -26.75 -9.17
C HIS A 746 10.46 -25.82 -10.34
N PHE A 747 9.72 -24.75 -10.06
CA PHE A 747 9.40 -23.71 -11.05
C PHE A 747 10.66 -23.11 -11.70
N LEU A 748 11.66 -22.72 -10.90
CA LEU A 748 12.88 -22.11 -11.41
C LEU A 748 13.72 -23.11 -12.23
N TYR A 749 13.85 -24.36 -11.78
CA TYR A 749 14.63 -25.38 -12.48
C TYR A 749 14.01 -25.78 -13.82
N GLU A 750 12.71 -26.01 -13.87
CA GLU A 750 12.00 -26.31 -15.12
C GLU A 750 12.19 -25.16 -16.14
N ASN A 751 12.10 -23.91 -15.69
CA ASN A 751 12.23 -22.75 -16.57
C ASN A 751 13.67 -22.44 -17.02
N MET A 752 14.70 -22.72 -16.21
CA MET A 752 16.09 -22.32 -16.51
C MET A 752 17.01 -23.44 -16.97
N ILE A 753 16.74 -24.68 -16.55
CA ILE A 753 17.60 -25.84 -16.81
C ILE A 753 16.83 -26.89 -17.61
N GLY A 754 15.58 -27.12 -17.25
CA GLY A 754 14.73 -28.14 -17.85
C GLY A 754 14.24 -29.16 -16.83
N GLY A 755 13.55 -30.17 -17.32
CA GLY A 755 12.90 -31.18 -16.49
C GLY A 755 11.86 -31.96 -17.26
N GLU A 756 11.01 -32.68 -16.53
CA GLU A 756 9.99 -33.56 -17.13
C GLU A 756 8.96 -32.77 -17.93
N ARG A 757 8.60 -31.57 -17.45
CA ARG A 757 7.59 -30.72 -18.12
C ARG A 757 8.21 -29.83 -19.18
N ALA A 758 9.34 -29.22 -18.86
CA ALA A 758 10.03 -28.31 -19.75
C ALA A 758 10.69 -29.04 -20.91
N GLY A 759 11.24 -30.24 -20.70
CA GLY A 759 12.19 -30.86 -21.62
C GLY A 759 13.56 -30.13 -21.62
N PRO A 760 14.29 -30.07 -22.75
CA PRO A 760 15.64 -29.51 -22.84
C PRO A 760 15.63 -27.97 -22.89
N MET A 761 15.35 -27.33 -21.75
CA MET A 761 15.17 -25.87 -21.71
C MET A 761 16.45 -25.08 -21.98
N ILE A 762 17.63 -25.58 -21.57
CA ILE A 762 18.91 -24.94 -21.91
C ILE A 762 19.05 -24.87 -23.43
N ASP A 763 18.74 -25.95 -24.14
CA ASP A 763 18.88 -25.96 -25.59
C ASP A 763 18.00 -24.92 -26.28
N ARG A 764 16.76 -24.73 -25.79
CA ARG A 764 15.86 -23.69 -26.31
C ARG A 764 16.36 -22.29 -26.02
N ILE A 765 16.84 -22.05 -24.80
CA ILE A 765 17.40 -20.75 -24.40
C ILE A 765 18.63 -20.40 -25.23
N ILE A 766 19.57 -21.34 -25.38
CA ILE A 766 20.79 -21.10 -26.17
C ILE A 766 20.45 -20.93 -27.66
N SER A 767 19.50 -21.69 -28.20
CA SER A 767 19.02 -21.47 -29.57
C SER A 767 18.38 -20.08 -29.74
N ALA A 768 17.67 -19.55 -28.73
CA ALA A 768 17.17 -18.18 -28.76
C ALA A 768 18.30 -17.12 -28.76
N PHE A 769 19.35 -17.31 -27.95
CA PHE A 769 20.53 -16.41 -27.98
C PHE A 769 21.30 -16.46 -29.30
N ALA A 770 21.37 -17.64 -29.91
CA ALA A 770 22.08 -17.85 -31.16
C ALA A 770 21.31 -17.30 -32.37
N THR A 771 19.98 -17.24 -32.30
CA THR A 771 19.12 -16.64 -33.34
C THR A 771 18.89 -15.15 -33.18
N ASN A 772 19.10 -14.60 -31.98
CA ASN A 772 18.90 -13.17 -31.68
C ASN A 772 20.13 -12.58 -30.97
N GLU A 773 21.00 -11.92 -31.74
CA GLU A 773 22.20 -11.23 -31.22
C GLU A 773 21.86 -10.11 -30.23
N LYS A 774 20.66 -9.51 -30.31
CA LYS A 774 20.21 -8.47 -29.38
C LYS A 774 19.65 -9.04 -28.08
N LEU A 775 19.39 -10.35 -27.98
CA LEU A 775 18.93 -10.96 -26.74
C LEU A 775 20.02 -10.84 -25.67
N GLY A 776 19.71 -10.11 -24.60
CA GLY A 776 20.63 -9.82 -23.51
C GLY A 776 20.44 -10.71 -22.30
N VAL A 777 19.19 -11.04 -21.94
CA VAL A 777 18.89 -11.87 -20.77
C VAL A 777 17.61 -12.68 -20.96
N VAL A 778 17.59 -13.88 -20.40
CA VAL A 778 16.45 -14.80 -20.30
C VAL A 778 16.25 -15.21 -18.85
N TYR A 779 15.03 -15.09 -18.34
CA TYR A 779 14.67 -15.51 -16.97
C TYR A 779 13.25 -16.09 -16.90
N PRO A 780 12.84 -16.76 -15.80
CA PRO A 780 11.48 -17.28 -15.63
C PRO A 780 10.46 -16.16 -15.56
N GLU A 781 9.37 -16.27 -16.31
CA GLU A 781 8.31 -15.28 -16.25
C GLU A 781 7.50 -15.43 -14.96
N ASP A 782 7.47 -14.36 -14.19
CA ASP A 782 6.61 -14.24 -13.02
C ASP A 782 5.34 -13.44 -13.38
N PRO A 783 4.14 -13.90 -12.98
CA PRO A 783 2.91 -13.19 -13.29
C PRO A 783 2.78 -11.86 -12.56
N ASN A 784 3.46 -11.63 -11.45
CA ASN A 784 3.31 -10.38 -10.69
C ASN A 784 3.91 -9.18 -11.44
N VAL A 785 3.22 -8.05 -11.36
CA VAL A 785 3.69 -6.74 -11.79
C VAL A 785 4.43 -6.12 -10.60
N LEU A 786 5.76 -6.20 -10.63
CA LEU A 786 6.62 -5.73 -9.55
C LEU A 786 7.02 -4.26 -9.74
N SER A 787 7.34 -3.60 -8.63
CA SER A 787 7.86 -2.22 -8.61
C SER A 787 9.20 -2.16 -7.87
N TRP A 788 9.84 -0.99 -7.85
CA TRP A 788 11.06 -0.79 -7.06
C TRP A 788 10.85 -0.88 -5.54
N SER A 789 9.62 -0.78 -5.04
CA SER A 789 9.27 -0.87 -3.61
C SER A 789 10.28 -0.11 -2.71
N SER A 790 10.71 -0.70 -1.60
CA SER A 790 11.72 -0.15 -0.69
C SER A 790 13.14 -0.12 -1.29
N ASN A 791 13.38 -0.72 -2.46
CA ASN A 791 14.71 -0.73 -3.10
C ASN A 791 15.02 0.53 -3.90
N GLU A 792 14.04 1.39 -4.19
CA GLU A 792 14.24 2.55 -5.07
C GLU A 792 15.44 3.44 -4.64
N PRO A 793 15.63 3.79 -3.35
CA PRO A 793 16.75 4.63 -2.94
C PRO A 793 18.12 4.00 -3.22
N ILE A 794 18.29 2.71 -2.92
CA ILE A 794 19.53 1.96 -3.16
C ILE A 794 19.75 1.79 -4.66
N THR A 795 18.69 1.44 -5.38
CA THR A 795 18.72 1.24 -6.83
C THR A 795 19.17 2.51 -7.53
N ARG A 796 18.70 3.69 -7.11
CA ARG A 796 19.10 4.98 -7.71
C ARG A 796 20.60 5.24 -7.59
N GLY A 797 21.21 4.89 -6.46
CA GLY A 797 22.66 4.97 -6.28
C GLY A 797 23.43 4.03 -7.20
N LEU A 798 22.99 2.79 -7.33
CA LEU A 798 23.59 1.80 -8.24
C LEU A 798 23.40 2.16 -9.72
N ALA A 799 22.20 2.62 -10.08
CA ALA A 799 21.84 3.04 -11.42
C ALA A 799 22.82 4.10 -11.95
N SER A 800 23.16 5.09 -11.12
CA SER A 800 24.15 6.12 -11.48
C SER A 800 25.54 5.51 -11.77
N ARG A 801 25.98 4.53 -10.96
CA ARG A 801 27.25 3.81 -11.19
C ARG A 801 27.23 2.93 -12.44
N LEU A 802 26.05 2.42 -12.81
CA LEU A 802 25.81 1.63 -14.02
C LEU A 802 25.56 2.48 -15.27
N GLY A 803 25.64 3.82 -15.18
CA GLY A 803 25.39 4.72 -16.30
C GLY A 803 23.92 4.87 -16.70
N ILE A 804 22.99 4.47 -15.83
CA ILE A 804 21.54 4.57 -16.05
C ILE A 804 21.07 5.96 -15.61
N GLN A 805 20.60 6.78 -16.54
CA GLN A 805 20.17 8.15 -16.26
C GLN A 805 18.83 8.23 -15.53
N SER A 806 17.91 7.30 -15.81
CA SER A 806 16.60 7.26 -15.16
C SER A 806 16.13 5.82 -14.99
N LEU A 807 15.54 5.53 -13.83
CA LEU A 807 14.94 4.23 -13.55
C LEU A 807 13.50 4.21 -14.10
N PRO A 808 13.10 3.17 -14.85
CA PRO A 808 11.73 3.04 -15.31
C PRO A 808 10.82 2.79 -14.11
N GLU A 809 9.68 3.47 -14.00
CA GLU A 809 8.75 3.27 -12.87
C GLU A 809 8.19 1.84 -12.79
N THR A 810 8.10 1.15 -13.94
CA THR A 810 7.65 -0.25 -14.07
C THR A 810 8.49 -0.96 -15.13
N PHE A 811 8.75 -2.26 -14.96
CA PHE A 811 9.61 -3.04 -15.83
C PHE A 811 9.29 -4.53 -15.70
N PHE A 812 9.70 -5.34 -16.68
CA PHE A 812 9.73 -6.79 -16.52
C PHE A 812 10.82 -7.13 -15.50
N SER A 813 10.45 -7.85 -14.44
CA SER A 813 11.36 -8.24 -13.37
C SER A 813 11.55 -9.74 -13.35
N SER A 814 12.79 -10.18 -13.18
CA SER A 814 13.14 -11.54 -12.79
C SER A 814 12.76 -11.79 -11.34
N VAL A 815 12.70 -13.07 -10.99
CA VAL A 815 12.37 -13.55 -9.66
C VAL A 815 13.26 -14.75 -9.32
N GLY A 816 13.86 -14.74 -8.14
CA GLY A 816 14.71 -15.81 -7.62
C GLY A 816 16.12 -15.84 -8.22
N THR A 817 16.62 -14.71 -8.75
CA THR A 817 18.00 -14.56 -9.27
C THR A 817 18.51 -15.73 -10.15
N MET A 818 17.64 -16.40 -10.93
CA MET A 818 18.07 -17.42 -11.91
C MET A 818 17.81 -16.92 -13.33
N PHE A 819 18.83 -17.00 -14.18
CA PHE A 819 18.77 -16.46 -15.54
C PHE A 819 19.88 -17.03 -16.42
N TRP A 820 19.74 -16.81 -17.73
CA TRP A 820 20.82 -16.86 -18.70
C TRP A 820 21.05 -15.46 -19.25
N ILE A 821 22.29 -15.01 -19.28
CA ILE A 821 22.65 -13.63 -19.63
C ILE A 821 23.82 -13.61 -20.61
N ARG A 822 23.78 -12.67 -21.55
CA ARG A 822 24.89 -12.38 -22.45
C ARG A 822 25.98 -11.61 -21.70
N LYS A 823 27.25 -11.89 -21.99
CA LYS A 823 28.38 -11.24 -21.30
C LYS A 823 28.32 -9.71 -21.30
N GLU A 824 27.87 -9.07 -22.38
CA GLU A 824 27.76 -7.61 -22.47
C GLU A 824 26.74 -7.05 -21.46
N ALA A 825 25.70 -7.82 -21.13
CA ALA A 825 24.69 -7.44 -20.14
C ALA A 825 25.15 -7.70 -18.70
N LEU A 826 26.00 -8.72 -18.47
CA LEU A 826 26.54 -9.03 -17.13
C LEU A 826 27.75 -8.16 -16.76
N ALA A 827 28.57 -7.77 -17.74
CA ALA A 827 29.83 -7.05 -17.52
C ALA A 827 29.71 -5.75 -16.70
N PRO A 828 28.67 -4.89 -16.86
CA PRO A 828 28.52 -3.70 -16.03
C PRO A 828 28.41 -4.01 -14.54
N PHE A 829 27.75 -5.12 -14.17
CA PHE A 829 27.58 -5.54 -12.78
C PHE A 829 28.89 -6.01 -12.17
N VAL A 830 29.67 -6.80 -12.92
CA VAL A 830 31.01 -7.23 -12.49
C VAL A 830 31.93 -6.02 -12.33
N LYS A 831 31.86 -5.06 -13.25
CA LYS A 831 32.64 -3.82 -13.22
C LYS A 831 32.26 -2.84 -12.11
N LEU A 832 31.16 -3.07 -11.38
CA LEU A 832 30.90 -2.33 -10.14
C LEU A 832 32.01 -2.56 -9.11
N GLY A 833 32.74 -3.68 -9.20
CA GLY A 833 33.84 -4.00 -8.31
C GLY A 833 33.38 -4.19 -6.87
N LEU A 834 32.22 -4.83 -6.68
CA LEU A 834 31.68 -5.10 -5.35
C LEU A 834 32.57 -6.11 -4.62
N ASP A 835 32.99 -5.76 -3.41
CA ASP A 835 33.70 -6.66 -2.50
C ASP A 835 32.73 -7.29 -1.49
N TRP A 836 33.18 -8.33 -0.78
CA TRP A 836 32.37 -9.05 0.19
C TRP A 836 31.80 -8.14 1.29
N ASP A 837 32.49 -7.04 1.62
CA ASP A 837 32.05 -6.07 2.61
C ASP A 837 30.91 -5.15 2.16
N ASP A 838 30.66 -5.03 0.86
CA ASP A 838 29.55 -4.23 0.32
C ASP A 838 28.18 -4.91 0.54
N TYR A 839 28.16 -6.25 0.61
CA TYR A 839 26.92 -7.00 0.79
C TYR A 839 26.39 -6.91 2.23
N PRO A 840 25.07 -6.90 2.45
CA PRO A 840 24.50 -6.87 3.80
C PRO A 840 24.93 -8.09 4.62
N LYS A 841 25.07 -7.91 5.94
CA LYS A 841 25.28 -9.01 6.89
C LYS A 841 23.94 -9.73 7.13
N GLU A 842 23.98 -11.04 7.31
CA GLU A 842 22.79 -11.81 7.71
C GLU A 842 22.37 -11.46 9.17
N PRO A 843 21.07 -11.47 9.49
CA PRO A 843 19.95 -11.78 8.61
C PRO A 843 19.61 -10.60 7.67
N VAL A 844 19.53 -10.88 6.36
CA VAL A 844 19.13 -9.88 5.37
C VAL A 844 17.61 -9.68 5.39
N ALA A 845 17.17 -8.43 5.40
CA ALA A 845 15.75 -8.07 5.35
C ALA A 845 15.07 -8.60 4.06
N ASN A 846 13.76 -8.85 4.13
CA ASN A 846 12.98 -9.42 3.01
C ASN A 846 12.89 -8.52 1.77
N ASP A 847 13.22 -7.22 1.90
CA ASP A 847 13.27 -6.25 0.81
C ASP A 847 14.10 -5.02 1.26
N GLY A 848 14.39 -4.08 0.36
CA GLY A 848 15.11 -2.84 0.72
C GLY A 848 16.61 -3.02 0.92
N THR A 849 17.24 -3.99 0.25
CA THR A 849 18.67 -4.30 0.41
C THR A 849 19.40 -4.27 -0.93
N LEU A 850 20.74 -4.20 -0.89
CA LEU A 850 21.59 -4.25 -2.09
C LEU A 850 21.28 -5.46 -2.98
N LEU A 851 21.00 -6.63 -2.38
CA LEU A 851 20.74 -7.87 -3.11
C LEU A 851 19.45 -7.78 -3.95
N HIS A 852 18.34 -7.31 -3.35
CA HIS A 852 17.08 -7.14 -4.06
C HIS A 852 17.13 -6.03 -5.13
N ALA A 853 17.92 -4.98 -4.88
CA ALA A 853 18.18 -3.95 -5.88
C ALA A 853 18.92 -4.51 -7.11
N LEU A 854 19.96 -5.34 -6.89
CA LEU A 854 20.71 -6.00 -7.95
C LEU A 854 19.86 -7.00 -8.75
N GLU A 855 19.05 -7.82 -8.05
CA GLU A 855 18.13 -8.77 -8.68
C GLU A 855 17.24 -8.08 -9.74
N ARG A 856 16.61 -6.96 -9.37
CA ARG A 856 15.73 -6.19 -10.26
C ARG A 856 16.50 -5.48 -11.37
N LEU A 857 17.73 -5.05 -11.10
CA LEU A 857 18.58 -4.41 -12.11
C LEU A 857 19.02 -5.38 -13.20
N PHE A 858 19.19 -6.69 -12.93
CA PHE A 858 19.50 -7.67 -13.98
C PHE A 858 18.47 -7.67 -15.12
N SER A 859 17.21 -7.31 -14.82
CA SER A 859 16.16 -7.16 -15.83
C SER A 859 16.10 -5.75 -16.43
N ALA A 860 16.41 -4.70 -15.66
CA ALA A 860 16.30 -3.32 -16.15
C ALA A 860 17.50 -2.84 -16.99
N VAL A 861 18.71 -3.32 -16.71
CA VAL A 861 19.95 -2.88 -17.38
C VAL A 861 20.02 -3.24 -18.87
N PRO A 862 19.66 -4.47 -19.32
CA PRO A 862 19.78 -4.84 -20.73
C PRO A 862 19.09 -3.85 -21.67
N ALA A 863 17.91 -3.33 -21.30
CA ALA A 863 17.19 -2.33 -22.09
C ALA A 863 17.99 -1.04 -22.31
N ASN A 864 18.75 -0.58 -21.30
CA ASN A 864 19.61 0.61 -21.41
C ASN A 864 20.83 0.38 -22.30
N LEU A 865 21.24 -0.87 -22.49
CA LEU A 865 22.32 -1.27 -23.40
C LEU A 865 21.81 -1.53 -24.83
N GLY A 866 20.50 -1.31 -25.09
CA GLY A 866 19.87 -1.64 -26.37
C GLY A 866 19.67 -3.14 -26.59
N LEU A 867 19.78 -3.95 -25.54
CA LEU A 867 19.57 -5.39 -25.57
C LEU A 867 18.11 -5.72 -25.19
N SER A 868 17.56 -6.75 -25.84
CA SER A 868 16.22 -7.24 -25.56
C SER A 868 16.23 -8.25 -24.42
N ILE A 869 15.05 -8.43 -23.83
CA ILE A 869 14.78 -9.46 -22.82
C ILE A 869 13.96 -10.56 -23.50
N ALA A 870 14.08 -11.80 -23.03
CA ALA A 870 13.06 -12.82 -23.23
C ALA A 870 12.75 -13.49 -21.89
N VAL A 871 11.61 -14.16 -21.81
CA VAL A 871 11.18 -14.86 -20.61
C VAL A 871 10.83 -16.30 -20.95
N THR A 872 10.93 -17.20 -19.98
CA THR A 872 10.47 -18.59 -20.11
C THR A 872 9.14 -18.74 -19.41
N ASN A 873 8.23 -19.51 -20.00
CA ASN A 873 6.96 -19.84 -19.35
C ASN A 873 6.53 -21.24 -19.77
N ILE A 874 6.21 -22.07 -18.76
CA ILE A 874 5.74 -23.44 -18.95
C ILE A 874 4.27 -23.51 -18.57
N THR A 875 3.45 -24.14 -19.42
CA THR A 875 2.00 -24.20 -19.21
C THR A 875 1.64 -24.91 -17.91
N GLY A 876 0.79 -24.27 -17.10
CA GLY A 876 0.34 -24.81 -15.82
C GLY A 876 1.39 -24.78 -14.69
N LEU A 877 2.58 -24.22 -14.93
CA LEU A 877 3.63 -24.09 -13.92
C LEU A 877 3.83 -22.61 -13.55
N THR A 878 3.48 -22.27 -12.32
CA THR A 878 3.60 -20.92 -11.76
C THR A 878 4.04 -21.01 -10.30
N ARG A 879 4.67 -19.94 -9.81
CA ARG A 879 5.06 -19.76 -8.41
C ARG A 879 3.86 -19.33 -7.58
#